data_AF-A0A962I939-F1
#
_entry.id   AF-A0A962I939-F1
#
_cell.length_a   1.000
_cell.length_b   1.000
_cell.length_c   1.000
_cell.angle_alpha   90.00
_cell.angle_beta   90.00
_cell.angle_gamma   90.00
#
_symmetry.space_group_name_H-M   'P 1'
#
loop_
_entity.id
_entity.type
_entity.pdbx_description
1 polymer ?
#
loop_
_entity_poly.entity_id
_entity_poly.type
_entity_poly.pdbx_seq_one_letter_code
_entity_poly.pdbx_strand_id
1 'polypeptide(L)'
;MAAASGRIGGWDLRDHDLAIIDAQGLTVSYASGLLTTAMQLAVHPSGRVDLVGTEAHNEIRYEPNLNGRFLQVMLASVAPDGDQSRTDLNPQIVLSASGTDPITRQQALSDPRGLLWESSGQRGWIAGMGSNNVLAIDASGQRQGQPISVGEGPTGLALDEANQRLYVWNHFEASLSTIDLQQAREIERQPLFNPLPQAIRAGRRFLYDGHLTSGNGHVACASCHVDARFDRLAWDLGDPSQPPAPFDQNCVTRLGRACEDFHAMKGPMSTQTLQDIIGHEPLHWRGDRAGLEAFNPAFTGLLGADAQLSAADMQAFEDFLATIHFPPNPYREADNSLPETVPLPNHYTSGRFAMAGLPLGSGNPQRGLQLYTSGFLDAPFQCASCHTLPTGMAANGPLFTGLGGLSAGGSVLPAGPNGENHLGIVSLDGSTNVSLKVPQLRNQYDKVGFELRRSDGTAGFGYLHDGSVDSISSFLSARAFSVRSDQDVADLVALMLAFSGSDFPLAGPPLGNTAPMSRDSHAATGRQLMVGSSALADIDQFVQLAASSRLQLVVHQGAAGWQYDAAQGQFQSNAGAPPVALSALLSLASDSQPQTWTLVPAGLGTRLALDRDGDGLSDEEERRQGSDPADATSTQLRPRAGLWFNPARSGHGFDLQYSGPNLFVLWYTYEDDGSPVWYLAAGPYAPDWQAELVRFTWDPAAREPQPTTIGSLRLRFADARSASFEWQIGARSGTETVQPLTDLPGFAAPERTGAWYDPDEPGWGISVHSDDDLRVAILYFYDGDQQPRWTLGQGSNSASELLTMWSFRGFCPDCPAVPTDFVDAGSIRFDYDGARQAMVTVNSFERGQPQAPWQRGPVAIEPLSDAALRPESR
;
A
#
# COMPACT_ATOMS: atom_id res chain seq x y z
N MET A 1 29.38 -24.75 27.35
CA MET A 1 28.22 -24.91 26.44
C MET A 1 28.64 -25.02 24.97
N ALA A 2 29.59 -24.22 24.45
CA ALA A 2 30.05 -24.32 23.05
C ALA A 2 30.49 -25.73 22.57
N ALA A 3 31.22 -26.48 23.41
CA ALA A 3 31.67 -27.84 23.05
C ALA A 3 30.50 -28.85 22.90
N ALA A 4 29.36 -28.62 23.55
CA ALA A 4 28.18 -29.49 23.44
C ALA A 4 27.32 -29.18 22.20
N SER A 5 27.48 -27.99 21.59
CA SER A 5 26.75 -27.56 20.40
C SER A 5 27.55 -27.69 19.10
N GLY A 6 28.76 -28.27 19.15
CA GLY A 6 29.64 -28.42 17.98
C GLY A 6 30.34 -27.12 17.55
N ARG A 7 30.18 -26.02 18.30
CA ARG A 7 30.83 -24.73 18.04
C ARG A 7 32.29 -24.75 18.50
N ILE A 8 33.17 -24.10 17.74
CA ILE A 8 34.56 -23.92 18.17
C ILE A 8 34.67 -23.03 19.42
N GLY A 9 35.77 -23.15 20.16
CA GLY A 9 36.04 -22.27 21.31
C GLY A 9 36.15 -20.80 20.86
N GLY A 10 35.45 -19.89 21.55
CA GLY A 10 35.39 -18.47 21.19
C GLY A 10 34.41 -18.13 20.08
N TRP A 11 33.53 -19.06 19.69
CA TRP A 11 32.39 -18.77 18.81
C TRP A 11 31.46 -17.74 19.44
N ASP A 12 31.09 -16.74 18.65
CA ASP A 12 30.15 -15.68 19.01
C ASP A 12 29.18 -15.37 17.86
N LEU A 13 27.92 -15.06 18.21
CA LEU A 13 26.96 -14.51 17.27
C LEU A 13 27.18 -13.01 17.23
N ARG A 14 27.51 -12.46 16.07
CA ARG A 14 27.60 -11.01 15.87
C ARG A 14 26.21 -10.40 15.97
N ASP A 15 25.85 -10.08 17.19
CA ASP A 15 24.60 -9.45 17.60
C ASP A 15 24.69 -7.94 17.38
N HIS A 16 25.04 -7.53 16.15
CA HIS A 16 25.28 -6.12 15.82
C HIS A 16 23.94 -5.42 15.53
N ASP A 17 23.13 -5.24 16.56
CA ASP A 17 21.74 -4.74 16.45
C ASP A 17 21.67 -3.29 15.95
N LEU A 18 22.65 -2.47 16.34
CA LEU A 18 22.74 -1.08 15.92
C LEU A 18 24.15 -0.77 15.41
N ALA A 19 24.26 -0.37 14.15
CA ALA A 19 25.47 0.22 13.61
C ALA A 19 25.51 1.73 13.88
N ILE A 20 26.59 2.21 14.49
CA ILE A 20 26.82 3.62 14.82
C ILE A 20 27.96 4.12 13.95
N ILE A 21 27.65 5.07 13.05
CA ILE A 21 28.60 5.63 12.09
C ILE A 21 28.97 7.04 12.53
N ASP A 22 30.25 7.28 12.79
CA ASP A 22 30.78 8.63 12.96
C ASP A 22 30.73 9.36 11.62
N ALA A 23 29.90 10.40 11.50
CA ALA A 23 29.76 11.15 10.25
C ALA A 23 31.02 11.97 9.87
N GLN A 24 31.92 12.27 10.81
CA GLN A 24 33.17 12.97 10.53
C GLN A 24 34.28 12.02 10.08
N GLY A 25 34.45 10.93 10.83
CA GLY A 25 35.53 9.95 10.60
C GLY A 25 35.14 8.78 9.69
N LEU A 26 33.84 8.58 9.43
CA LEU A 26 33.24 7.41 8.77
C LEU A 26 33.56 6.08 9.46
N THR A 27 33.99 6.11 10.73
CA THR A 27 34.26 4.90 11.52
C THR A 27 32.94 4.29 11.99
N VAL A 28 32.85 2.96 11.94
CA VAL A 28 31.67 2.21 12.37
C VAL A 28 31.94 1.51 13.69
N SER A 29 31.01 1.65 14.64
CA SER A 29 30.94 0.89 15.89
C SER A 29 29.57 0.23 16.02
N TYR A 30 29.38 -0.67 17.00
CA TYR A 30 28.15 -1.44 17.14
C TYR A 30 27.68 -1.50 18.59
N ALA A 31 26.36 -1.45 18.79
CA ALA A 31 25.71 -1.90 20.01
C ALA A 31 25.06 -3.27 19.79
N SER A 32 25.03 -4.08 20.85
CA SER A 32 24.70 -5.51 20.82
C SER A 32 23.91 -5.93 22.03
N GLY A 33 23.09 -6.98 21.90
CA GLY A 33 22.27 -7.53 22.98
C GLY A 33 20.96 -6.77 23.19
N LEU A 34 20.48 -6.06 22.18
CA LEU A 34 19.33 -5.17 22.27
C LEU A 34 18.01 -5.94 22.17
N LEU A 35 17.75 -6.58 21.03
CA LEU A 35 16.46 -7.19 20.67
C LEU A 35 16.66 -8.37 19.71
N THR A 36 15.80 -9.40 19.77
CA THR A 36 15.82 -10.46 18.75
C THR A 36 15.50 -9.93 17.35
N THR A 37 14.51 -9.03 17.26
CA THR A 37 14.10 -8.39 16.00
C THR A 37 13.96 -6.89 16.24
N ALA A 38 14.95 -6.11 15.81
CA ALA A 38 14.86 -4.66 15.76
C ALA A 38 14.02 -4.20 14.56
N MET A 39 13.01 -3.35 14.78
CA MET A 39 12.00 -3.02 13.76
C MET A 39 12.01 -1.55 13.34
N GLN A 40 12.31 -0.63 14.27
CA GLN A 40 12.40 0.80 14.00
C GLN A 40 13.33 1.47 15.01
N LEU A 41 13.95 2.59 14.64
CA LEU A 41 14.78 3.41 15.53
C LEU A 41 14.46 4.91 15.42
N ALA A 42 14.80 5.65 16.47
CA ALA A 42 14.81 7.11 16.46
C ALA A 42 15.92 7.64 17.37
N VAL A 43 16.34 8.88 17.11
CA VAL A 43 17.32 9.58 17.95
C VAL A 43 16.57 10.52 18.88
N HIS A 44 16.71 10.31 20.19
CA HIS A 44 16.24 11.22 21.22
C HIS A 44 17.08 12.52 21.20
N PRO A 45 16.51 13.70 21.53
CA PRO A 45 17.25 14.98 21.48
C PRO A 45 18.52 15.05 22.33
N SER A 46 18.68 14.18 23.34
CA SER A 46 19.93 14.06 24.11
C SER A 46 21.06 13.31 23.38
N GLY A 47 20.83 12.81 22.16
CA GLY A 47 21.76 11.96 21.40
C GLY A 47 21.65 10.47 21.71
N ARG A 48 20.75 10.05 22.61
CA ARG A 48 20.44 8.63 22.86
C ARG A 48 19.70 8.06 21.65
N VAL A 49 20.03 6.83 21.24
CA VAL A 49 19.33 6.10 20.18
C VAL A 49 18.36 5.14 20.83
N ASP A 50 17.10 5.18 20.43
CA ASP A 50 16.06 4.28 20.91
C ASP A 50 15.59 3.40 19.74
N LEU A 51 15.44 2.10 19.99
CA LEU A 51 14.96 1.09 19.05
C LEU A 51 13.71 0.44 19.62
N VAL A 52 12.74 0.16 18.76
CA VAL A 52 11.57 -0.66 19.11
C VAL A 52 11.60 -1.95 18.31
N GLY A 53 11.06 -3.02 18.89
CA GLY A 53 10.99 -4.32 18.26
C GLY A 53 10.52 -5.41 19.21
N THR A 54 10.93 -6.64 18.95
CA THR A 54 10.50 -7.80 19.74
C THR A 54 11.68 -8.59 20.32
N GLU A 55 11.44 -9.17 21.49
CA GLU A 55 12.30 -10.17 22.12
C GLU A 55 11.56 -11.49 22.17
N ALA A 56 12.05 -12.50 21.47
CA ALA A 56 11.45 -13.83 21.37
C ALA A 56 11.94 -14.76 22.50
N HIS A 57 11.03 -15.57 23.02
CA HIS A 57 11.28 -16.56 24.07
C HIS A 57 11.24 -17.98 23.48
N ASN A 58 12.15 -18.28 22.54
CA ASN A 58 12.20 -19.57 21.84
C ASN A 58 12.73 -20.73 22.69
N GLU A 59 13.18 -20.45 23.92
CA GLU A 59 13.47 -21.43 24.96
C GLU A 59 12.21 -22.02 25.61
N ILE A 60 11.04 -21.36 25.47
CA ILE A 60 9.76 -21.92 25.89
C ILE A 60 9.41 -23.08 24.98
N ARG A 61 9.46 -24.29 25.53
CA ARG A 61 9.17 -25.52 24.79
C ARG A 61 7.69 -25.86 24.82
N TYR A 62 7.24 -26.39 23.70
CA TYR A 62 5.93 -26.99 23.44
C TYR A 62 4.80 -26.00 23.20
N GLU A 63 4.05 -26.24 22.13
CA GLU A 63 2.97 -25.39 21.65
C GLU A 63 1.96 -25.01 22.75
N PRO A 64 1.51 -25.93 23.65
CA PRO A 64 0.57 -25.58 24.72
C PRO A 64 1.09 -24.56 25.74
N ASN A 65 2.41 -24.40 25.87
CA ASN A 65 3.02 -23.47 26.81
C ASN A 65 3.18 -22.06 26.24
N LEU A 66 3.27 -21.93 24.91
CA LEU A 66 3.43 -20.64 24.24
C LEU A 66 2.17 -19.80 24.40
N ASN A 67 1.02 -20.26 23.88
CA ASN A 67 -0.33 -19.73 24.12
C ASN A 67 -0.38 -18.18 24.29
N GLY A 68 0.18 -17.46 23.30
CA GLY A 68 0.23 -15.99 23.25
C GLY A 68 1.33 -15.30 24.07
N ARG A 69 2.37 -16.01 24.52
CA ARG A 69 3.39 -15.52 25.49
C ARG A 69 4.85 -15.75 25.06
N PHE A 70 5.07 -15.96 23.77
CA PHE A 70 6.37 -16.38 23.23
C PHE A 70 7.28 -15.23 22.80
N LEU A 71 6.89 -13.98 23.06
CA LEU A 71 7.73 -12.80 22.89
C LEU A 71 7.26 -11.64 23.78
N GLN A 72 8.10 -10.62 23.87
CA GLN A 72 7.78 -9.29 24.39
C GLN A 72 7.98 -8.22 23.31
N VAL A 73 7.22 -7.14 23.41
CA VAL A 73 7.39 -5.94 22.60
C VAL A 73 8.16 -4.92 23.44
N MET A 74 9.33 -4.53 22.96
CA MET A 74 10.35 -3.86 23.78
C MET A 74 10.81 -2.55 23.13
N LEU A 75 11.23 -1.62 23.97
CA LEU A 75 12.09 -0.50 23.62
C LEU A 75 13.49 -0.75 24.18
N ALA A 76 14.51 -0.64 23.34
CA ALA A 76 15.92 -0.68 23.73
C ALA A 76 16.54 0.71 23.52
N SER A 77 17.36 1.16 24.45
CA SER A 77 18.00 2.48 24.41
C SER A 77 19.51 2.33 24.48
N VAL A 78 20.23 3.13 23.71
CA VAL A 78 21.69 3.23 23.71
C VAL A 78 22.09 4.69 23.91
N ALA A 79 22.66 5.00 25.06
CA ALA A 79 23.15 6.34 25.39
C ALA A 79 24.45 6.67 24.61
N PRO A 80 24.79 7.96 24.45
CA PRO A 80 26.01 8.37 23.73
C PRO A 80 27.32 7.83 24.31
N ASP A 81 27.34 7.49 25.61
CA ASP A 81 28.47 6.88 26.30
C ASP A 81 28.52 5.34 26.16
N GLY A 82 27.51 4.76 25.51
CA GLY A 82 27.39 3.33 25.25
C GLY A 82 26.55 2.57 26.29
N ASP A 83 26.01 3.24 27.32
CA ASP A 83 25.11 2.58 28.28
C ASP A 83 23.81 2.15 27.61
N GLN A 84 23.35 0.93 27.93
CA GLN A 84 22.18 0.32 27.31
C GLN A 84 21.09 -0.01 28.33
N SER A 85 19.83 0.15 27.94
CA SER A 85 18.67 -0.25 28.75
C SER A 85 17.55 -0.82 27.89
N ARG A 86 16.67 -1.61 28.50
CA ARG A 86 15.50 -2.20 27.84
C ARG A 86 14.24 -2.00 28.69
N THR A 87 13.13 -1.67 28.04
CA THR A 87 11.83 -1.41 28.65
C THR A 87 10.75 -2.20 27.94
N ASP A 88 9.92 -2.93 28.70
CA ASP A 88 8.74 -3.60 28.17
C ASP A 88 7.65 -2.56 27.85
N LEU A 89 7.12 -2.60 26.62
CA LEU A 89 6.07 -1.68 26.15
C LEU A 89 4.66 -2.19 26.50
N ASN A 90 4.54 -3.43 26.99
CA ASN A 90 3.31 -4.05 27.44
C ASN A 90 3.39 -4.56 28.90
N PRO A 91 3.81 -3.75 29.88
CA PRO A 91 4.01 -4.21 31.26
C PRO A 91 2.70 -4.67 31.94
N GLN A 92 1.54 -4.31 31.38
CA GLN A 92 0.23 -4.78 31.81
C GLN A 92 -0.05 -6.25 31.45
N ILE A 93 0.69 -6.84 30.51
CA ILE A 93 0.51 -8.22 30.08
C ILE A 93 1.37 -9.14 30.96
N VAL A 94 0.70 -10.03 31.67
CA VAL A 94 1.37 -11.02 32.52
C VAL A 94 1.66 -12.26 31.68
N LEU A 95 2.90 -12.42 31.19
CA LEU A 95 3.35 -13.61 30.43
C LEU A 95 3.23 -14.93 31.23
N SER A 96 3.04 -14.79 32.53
CA SER A 96 2.43 -15.74 33.47
C SER A 96 1.17 -16.50 33.03
N ALA A 97 0.24 -15.80 32.36
CA ALA A 97 -1.19 -16.08 32.23
C ALA A 97 -1.63 -16.11 30.75
N SER A 98 -2.50 -17.06 30.38
CA SER A 98 -2.85 -17.35 28.99
C SER A 98 -3.99 -16.42 28.64
N GLY A 99 -3.74 -15.51 27.71
CA GLY A 99 -4.66 -14.42 27.42
C GLY A 99 -4.84 -13.43 28.57
N THR A 100 -5.53 -12.35 28.26
CA THR A 100 -5.91 -11.29 29.20
C THR A 100 -7.34 -10.83 28.94
N ASP A 101 -7.89 -10.01 29.83
CA ASP A 101 -9.22 -9.44 29.62
C ASP A 101 -9.26 -8.54 28.36
N PRO A 102 -10.42 -8.38 27.70
CA PRO A 102 -10.49 -7.62 26.45
C PRO A 102 -10.00 -6.16 26.55
N ILE A 103 -10.13 -5.51 27.71
CA ILE A 103 -9.66 -4.13 27.88
C ILE A 103 -8.14 -4.12 27.87
N THR A 104 -7.50 -4.98 28.67
CA THR A 104 -6.03 -5.10 28.69
C THR A 104 -5.47 -5.52 27.33
N ARG A 105 -6.17 -6.41 26.60
CA ARG A 105 -5.80 -6.84 25.25
C ARG A 105 -5.75 -5.67 24.28
N GLN A 106 -6.76 -4.81 24.28
CA GLN A 106 -6.83 -3.63 23.40
C GLN A 106 -5.79 -2.55 23.74
N GLN A 107 -5.22 -2.61 24.94
CA GLN A 107 -4.12 -1.74 25.33
C GLN A 107 -2.76 -2.24 24.84
N ALA A 108 -2.66 -3.46 24.32
CA ALA A 108 -1.41 -4.01 23.86
C ALA A 108 -0.86 -3.24 22.65
N LEU A 109 0.46 -3.09 22.59
CA LEU A 109 1.20 -2.73 21.41
C LEU A 109 1.68 -4.02 20.71
N SER A 110 1.57 -4.10 19.40
CA SER A 110 2.02 -5.24 18.59
C SER A 110 2.73 -4.75 17.33
N ASP A 111 3.80 -5.45 16.92
CA ASP A 111 4.62 -5.17 15.72
C ASP A 111 4.96 -3.67 15.56
N PRO A 112 5.79 -3.09 16.45
CA PRO A 112 6.06 -1.65 16.44
C PRO A 112 6.95 -1.23 15.25
N ARG A 113 6.47 -0.32 14.40
CA ARG A 113 7.14 0.07 13.14
C ARG A 113 7.38 1.57 12.97
N GLY A 114 6.90 2.39 13.91
CA GLY A 114 7.16 3.83 13.95
C GLY A 114 7.65 4.26 15.33
N LEU A 115 8.62 5.16 15.38
CA LEU A 115 9.09 5.81 16.61
C LEU A 115 9.53 7.25 16.28
N LEU A 116 9.07 8.23 17.05
CA LEU A 116 9.62 9.59 17.02
C LEU A 116 9.63 10.22 18.41
N TRP A 117 10.46 11.25 18.58
CA TRP A 117 10.57 12.04 19.81
C TRP A 117 10.14 13.47 19.57
N GLU A 118 9.50 14.08 20.57
CA GLU A 118 9.34 15.53 20.64
C GLU A 118 10.71 16.22 20.76
N SER A 119 10.79 17.47 20.30
CA SER A 119 12.00 18.31 20.38
C SER A 119 12.47 18.52 21.83
N SER A 120 11.54 18.45 22.79
CA SER A 120 11.81 18.52 24.23
C SER A 120 12.50 17.27 24.80
N GLY A 121 12.38 16.14 24.11
CA GLY A 121 12.77 14.81 24.60
C GLY A 121 11.93 14.29 25.78
N GLN A 122 10.88 15.01 26.19
CA GLN A 122 10.08 14.59 27.35
C GLN A 122 9.04 13.52 27.00
N ARG A 123 8.67 13.41 25.71
CA ARG A 123 7.69 12.48 25.20
C ARG A 123 8.08 11.96 23.82
N GLY A 124 7.82 10.68 23.58
CA GLY A 124 7.93 10.03 22.28
C GLY A 124 6.65 9.30 21.92
N TRP A 125 6.55 8.89 20.65
CA TRP A 125 5.37 8.24 20.09
C TRP A 125 5.78 7.01 19.28
N ILE A 126 5.09 5.88 19.52
CA ILE A 126 5.36 4.60 18.87
C ILE A 126 4.12 4.14 18.11
N ALA A 127 4.28 3.75 16.84
CA ALA A 127 3.19 3.18 16.05
C ALA A 127 3.22 1.64 16.14
N GLY A 128 2.12 1.04 16.60
CA GLY A 128 1.92 -0.41 16.64
C GLY A 128 1.19 -0.89 15.40
N MET A 129 1.94 -1.32 14.38
CA MET A 129 1.38 -1.75 13.09
C MET A 129 0.41 -2.93 13.28
N GLY A 130 0.76 -3.86 14.18
CA GLY A 130 -0.05 -5.04 14.48
C GLY A 130 -1.15 -4.81 15.51
N SER A 131 -1.30 -3.60 16.04
CA SER A 131 -2.30 -3.27 17.09
C SER A 131 -3.15 -2.05 16.75
N ASN A 132 -3.02 -1.51 15.53
CA ASN A 132 -3.80 -0.38 15.01
C ASN A 132 -3.88 0.80 15.98
N ASN A 133 -2.78 1.08 16.68
CA ASN A 133 -2.71 2.10 17.71
C ASN A 133 -1.35 2.81 17.76
N VAL A 134 -1.34 3.98 18.40
CA VAL A 134 -0.14 4.77 18.69
C VAL A 134 0.02 4.92 20.19
N LEU A 135 1.23 4.68 20.70
CA LEU A 135 1.54 4.74 22.12
C LEU A 135 2.49 5.88 22.45
N ALA A 136 2.15 6.69 23.46
CA ALA A 136 3.08 7.66 24.03
C ALA A 136 4.04 7.00 25.03
N ILE A 137 5.28 7.48 25.05
CA ILE A 137 6.31 7.14 26.04
C ILE A 137 6.89 8.41 26.66
N ASP A 138 7.37 8.33 27.90
CA ASP A 138 8.12 9.41 28.55
C ASP A 138 9.62 9.38 28.19
N ALA A 139 10.40 10.36 28.68
CA ALA A 139 11.84 10.49 28.43
C ALA A 139 12.69 9.25 28.80
N SER A 140 12.17 8.38 29.68
CA SER A 140 12.82 7.14 30.12
C SER A 140 12.36 5.91 29.33
N GLY A 141 11.51 6.12 28.31
CA GLY A 141 10.93 5.06 27.48
C GLY A 141 9.77 4.34 28.15
N GLN A 142 9.29 4.81 29.31
CA GLN A 142 8.13 4.21 29.97
C GLN A 142 6.84 4.64 29.31
N ARG A 143 5.89 3.71 29.24
CA ARG A 143 4.56 3.94 28.70
C ARG A 143 3.85 5.12 29.40
N GLN A 144 3.29 6.03 28.62
CA GLN A 144 2.50 7.16 29.13
C GLN A 144 1.04 7.09 28.68
N GLY A 145 0.14 6.72 29.59
CA GLY A 145 -1.30 6.70 29.32
C GLY A 145 -1.77 5.51 28.48
N GLN A 146 -2.97 5.65 27.92
CA GLN A 146 -3.60 4.64 27.06
C GLN A 146 -3.15 4.83 25.61
N PRO A 147 -3.09 3.75 24.80
CA PRO A 147 -2.75 3.89 23.40
C PRO A 147 -3.94 4.52 22.66
N ILE A 148 -3.63 5.28 21.61
CA ILE A 148 -4.62 5.97 20.79
C ILE A 148 -4.92 5.09 19.59
N SER A 149 -6.16 4.61 19.47
CA SER A 149 -6.60 3.88 18.28
C SER A 149 -6.55 4.77 17.05
N VAL A 150 -6.07 4.21 15.93
CA VAL A 150 -5.96 4.88 14.62
C VAL A 150 -6.44 3.93 13.51
N GLY A 151 -6.12 4.22 12.25
CA GLY A 151 -6.40 3.33 11.12
C GLY A 151 -5.53 2.07 11.10
N GLU A 152 -5.78 1.20 10.14
CA GLU A 152 -5.11 -0.11 10.09
C GLU A 152 -3.64 -0.01 9.65
N GLY A 153 -2.75 -0.70 10.38
CA GLY A 153 -1.33 -0.79 10.08
C GLY A 153 -0.55 0.52 10.18
N PRO A 154 -0.58 1.25 11.31
CA PRO A 154 0.16 2.49 11.45
C PRO A 154 1.68 2.25 11.44
N THR A 155 2.42 2.98 10.62
CA THR A 155 3.89 2.84 10.48
C THR A 155 4.63 4.17 10.43
N GLY A 156 4.10 5.14 9.70
CA GLY A 156 4.69 6.48 9.59
C GLY A 156 4.14 7.44 10.62
N LEU A 157 5.01 8.25 11.23
CA LEU A 157 4.65 9.27 12.21
C LEU A 157 5.27 10.61 11.81
N ALA A 158 4.51 11.70 11.87
CA ALA A 158 5.02 13.06 11.65
C ALA A 158 4.41 14.02 12.67
N LEU A 159 5.27 14.78 13.35
CA LEU A 159 4.88 15.62 14.48
C LEU A 159 4.86 17.10 14.09
N ASP A 160 3.75 17.78 14.39
CA ASP A 160 3.60 19.23 14.34
C ASP A 160 3.35 19.76 15.75
N GLU A 161 4.45 20.10 16.44
CA GLU A 161 4.40 20.57 17.83
C GLU A 161 3.74 21.94 17.96
N ALA A 162 3.84 22.80 16.94
CA ALA A 162 3.30 24.16 16.99
C ALA A 162 1.77 24.12 17.07
N ASN A 163 1.14 23.19 16.34
CA ASN A 163 -0.30 23.02 16.33
C ASN A 163 -0.79 21.88 17.24
N GLN A 164 0.11 21.24 18.00
CA GLN A 164 -0.20 20.09 18.87
C GLN A 164 -0.89 18.95 18.10
N ARG A 165 -0.27 18.55 16.97
CA ARG A 165 -0.76 17.48 16.08
C ARG A 165 0.28 16.40 15.85
N LEU A 166 -0.18 15.16 15.80
CA LEU A 166 0.60 14.02 15.31
C LEU A 166 -0.16 13.38 14.15
N TYR A 167 0.50 13.31 12.99
CA TYR A 167 -0.01 12.66 11.79
C TYR A 167 0.51 11.22 11.74
N VAL A 168 -0.37 10.29 11.42
CA VAL A 168 -0.10 8.86 11.40
C VAL A 168 -0.49 8.28 10.06
N TRP A 169 0.47 7.68 9.37
CA TRP A 169 0.23 6.95 8.13
C TRP A 169 -0.20 5.51 8.43
N ASN A 170 -1.46 5.20 8.15
CA ASN A 170 -2.05 3.88 8.30
C ASN A 170 -1.87 3.12 6.99
N HIS A 171 -0.79 2.34 6.91
CA HIS A 171 -0.33 1.74 5.67
C HIS A 171 -1.28 0.67 5.11
N PHE A 172 -2.03 -0.04 5.97
CA PHE A 172 -2.91 -1.12 5.50
C PHE A 172 -4.22 -0.58 4.96
N GLU A 173 -4.85 0.35 5.69
CA GLU A 173 -6.10 1.02 5.30
C GLU A 173 -5.86 2.02 4.14
N ALA A 174 -4.64 2.56 4.04
CA ALA A 174 -4.29 3.74 3.26
C ALA A 174 -5.07 4.97 3.74
N SER A 175 -4.80 5.42 4.96
CA SER A 175 -5.43 6.61 5.53
C SER A 175 -4.43 7.42 6.35
N LEU A 176 -4.70 8.71 6.51
CA LEU A 176 -3.94 9.61 7.38
C LEU A 176 -4.78 9.93 8.61
N SER A 177 -4.35 9.45 9.78
CA SER A 177 -4.97 9.85 11.06
C SER A 177 -4.28 11.08 11.61
N THR A 178 -5.06 12.04 12.10
CA THR A 178 -4.57 13.21 12.83
C THR A 178 -4.94 13.06 14.30
N ILE A 179 -3.94 13.08 15.17
CA ILE A 179 -4.09 13.00 16.63
C ILE A 179 -3.90 14.40 17.23
N ASP A 180 -4.80 14.78 18.13
CA ASP A 180 -4.63 15.94 19.01
C ASP A 180 -3.78 15.54 20.23
N LEU A 181 -2.62 16.18 20.39
CA LEU A 181 -1.67 15.84 21.45
C LEU A 181 -2.11 16.28 22.85
N GLN A 182 -3.01 17.26 22.94
CA GLN A 182 -3.53 17.76 24.20
C GLN A 182 -4.66 16.87 24.72
N GLN A 183 -5.53 16.41 23.82
CA GLN A 183 -6.66 15.53 24.12
C GLN A 183 -6.27 14.05 24.08
N ALA A 184 -5.10 13.72 23.52
CA ALA A 184 -4.61 12.36 23.33
C ALA A 184 -5.63 11.47 22.61
N ARG A 185 -6.19 11.95 21.50
CA ARG A 185 -7.15 11.21 20.67
C ARG A 185 -7.05 11.56 19.20
N GLU A 186 -7.46 10.64 18.35
CA GLU A 186 -7.72 10.90 16.93
C GLU A 186 -8.85 11.94 16.81
N ILE A 187 -8.62 12.97 15.99
CA ILE A 187 -9.58 14.03 15.68
C ILE A 187 -10.05 14.01 14.23
N GLU A 188 -9.29 13.36 13.34
CA GLU A 188 -9.60 13.24 11.92
C GLU A 188 -8.94 11.98 11.36
N ARG A 189 -9.64 11.33 10.42
CA ARG A 189 -9.09 10.25 9.59
C ARG A 189 -9.42 10.54 8.14
N GLN A 190 -8.41 10.88 7.36
CA GLN A 190 -8.56 11.15 5.94
C GLN A 190 -8.25 9.87 5.14
N PRO A 191 -9.24 9.22 4.51
CA PRO A 191 -8.98 8.10 3.62
C PRO A 191 -8.18 8.57 2.40
N LEU A 192 -7.25 7.72 1.98
CA LEU A 192 -6.51 7.81 0.75
C LEU A 192 -6.85 6.56 -0.11
N PHE A 193 -7.03 6.72 -1.41
CA PHE A 193 -6.98 5.70 -2.45
C PHE A 193 -5.94 4.65 -2.14
N ASN A 194 -6.48 3.44 -2.03
CA ASN A 194 -5.78 2.24 -1.70
C ASN A 194 -5.72 1.39 -2.98
N PRO A 195 -4.58 1.38 -3.70
CA PRO A 195 -4.46 0.63 -4.94
C PRO A 195 -4.37 -0.88 -4.71
N LEU A 196 -4.47 -1.39 -3.48
CA LEU A 196 -4.28 -2.81 -3.20
C LEU A 196 -5.52 -3.63 -3.60
N PRO A 197 -5.34 -4.80 -4.25
CA PRO A 197 -6.45 -5.71 -4.55
C PRO A 197 -7.24 -6.11 -3.30
N GLN A 198 -8.52 -6.43 -3.49
CA GLN A 198 -9.44 -6.76 -2.39
C GLN A 198 -8.94 -7.92 -1.51
N ALA A 199 -8.31 -8.94 -2.10
CA ALA A 199 -7.74 -10.07 -1.35
C ALA A 199 -6.68 -9.62 -0.31
N ILE A 200 -5.84 -8.64 -0.67
CA ILE A 200 -4.83 -8.08 0.25
C ILE A 200 -5.51 -7.30 1.36
N ARG A 201 -6.49 -6.46 1.01
CA ARG A 201 -7.20 -5.60 1.96
C ARG A 201 -7.98 -6.43 2.99
N ALA A 202 -8.66 -7.48 2.55
CA ALA A 202 -9.49 -8.31 3.42
C ALA A 202 -8.68 -9.30 4.29
N GLY A 203 -7.65 -9.93 3.74
CA GLY A 203 -6.95 -11.03 4.40
C GLY A 203 -5.74 -10.64 5.26
N ARG A 204 -5.08 -9.52 4.96
CA ARG A 204 -3.80 -9.13 5.60
C ARG A 204 -3.89 -9.01 7.11
N ARG A 205 -5.02 -8.55 7.65
CA ARG A 205 -5.21 -8.39 9.11
C ARG A 205 -5.01 -9.70 9.88
N PHE A 206 -5.29 -10.87 9.29
CA PHE A 206 -5.12 -12.16 9.96
C PHE A 206 -3.65 -12.57 10.12
N LEU A 207 -2.73 -11.95 9.36
CA LEU A 207 -1.29 -12.12 9.55
C LEU A 207 -0.74 -11.21 10.66
N TYR A 208 -1.21 -9.97 10.74
CA TYR A 208 -0.57 -8.90 11.52
C TYR A 208 -1.32 -8.45 12.78
N ASP A 209 -2.66 -8.50 12.79
CA ASP A 209 -3.46 -7.91 13.87
C ASP A 209 -3.44 -8.81 15.11
N GLY A 210 -2.66 -8.41 16.10
CA GLY A 210 -2.52 -9.11 17.36
C GLY A 210 -3.74 -8.99 18.27
N HIS A 211 -4.50 -7.89 18.20
CA HIS A 211 -5.74 -7.74 18.97
C HIS A 211 -6.82 -8.68 18.48
N LEU A 212 -6.87 -8.92 17.17
CA LEU A 212 -7.78 -9.84 16.51
C LEU A 212 -7.38 -11.31 16.72
N THR A 213 -6.09 -11.61 16.57
CA THR A 213 -5.61 -12.99 16.40
C THR A 213 -4.93 -13.61 17.61
N SER A 214 -4.77 -12.86 18.72
CA SER A 214 -4.12 -13.38 19.94
C SER A 214 -4.86 -13.04 21.23
N GLY A 215 -4.68 -13.89 22.25
CA GLY A 215 -5.32 -13.71 23.55
C GLY A 215 -4.80 -12.50 24.33
N ASN A 216 -3.54 -12.12 24.09
CA ASN A 216 -2.85 -11.03 24.78
C ASN A 216 -2.79 -9.73 23.98
N GLY A 217 -3.08 -9.78 22.67
CA GLY A 217 -3.11 -8.58 21.82
C GLY A 217 -1.76 -8.17 21.22
N HIS A 218 -0.65 -8.77 21.66
CA HIS A 218 0.73 -8.34 21.33
C HIS A 218 1.50 -9.25 20.37
N VAL A 219 0.90 -10.36 19.93
CA VAL A 219 1.50 -11.33 19.00
C VAL A 219 0.54 -11.66 17.88
N ALA A 220 1.08 -12.08 16.75
CA ALA A 220 0.32 -12.57 15.61
C ALA A 220 1.14 -13.62 14.85
N CYS A 221 0.62 -14.16 13.75
CA CYS A 221 1.39 -15.03 12.86
C CYS A 221 2.67 -14.33 12.37
N ALA A 222 2.61 -13.01 12.11
CA ALA A 222 3.75 -12.19 11.72
C ALA A 222 4.87 -12.12 12.78
N SER A 223 4.60 -12.50 14.03
CA SER A 223 5.62 -12.50 15.09
C SER A 223 6.75 -13.50 14.83
N CYS A 224 6.44 -14.68 14.29
CA CYS A 224 7.46 -15.63 13.81
C CYS A 224 7.68 -15.46 12.30
N HIS A 225 6.62 -15.16 11.54
CA HIS A 225 6.66 -14.94 10.10
C HIS A 225 6.82 -13.45 9.75
N VAL A 226 7.89 -12.83 10.25
CA VAL A 226 8.14 -11.38 10.11
C VAL A 226 8.08 -10.98 8.63
N ASP A 227 7.18 -10.05 8.29
CA ASP A 227 6.91 -9.61 6.92
C ASP A 227 6.58 -10.76 5.94
N ALA A 228 5.85 -11.77 6.44
CA ALA A 228 5.56 -13.05 5.77
C ALA A 228 6.79 -13.92 5.47
N ARG A 229 7.96 -13.59 6.06
CA ARG A 229 9.20 -14.35 5.95
C ARG A 229 9.37 -15.25 7.19
N PHE A 230 10.49 -15.12 7.87
CA PHE A 230 10.87 -15.95 9.01
C PHE A 230 11.78 -15.16 9.96
N ASP A 231 11.66 -15.44 11.25
CA ASP A 231 12.42 -14.86 12.36
C ASP A 231 13.86 -15.40 12.53
N ARG A 232 14.26 -16.37 11.69
CA ARG A 232 15.56 -17.08 11.76
C ARG A 232 15.78 -17.85 13.06
N LEU A 233 14.72 -18.16 13.80
CA LEU A 233 14.78 -18.98 15.02
C LEU A 233 14.29 -20.40 14.75
N ALA A 234 14.68 -21.32 15.64
CA ALA A 234 14.08 -22.65 15.75
C ALA A 234 13.20 -22.73 17.00
N TRP A 235 12.03 -23.35 16.84
CA TRP A 235 10.99 -23.48 17.86
C TRP A 235 10.65 -24.96 18.09
N ASP A 236 10.58 -25.40 19.35
CA ASP A 236 10.16 -26.76 19.69
C ASP A 236 8.65 -26.80 19.96
N LEU A 237 7.86 -26.82 18.88
CA LEU A 237 6.40 -26.75 18.91
C LEU A 237 5.72 -28.13 19.01
N GLY A 238 6.33 -29.06 19.76
CA GLY A 238 5.72 -30.33 20.15
C GLY A 238 4.50 -30.18 21.05
N ASP A 239 3.64 -31.18 21.07
CA ASP A 239 2.63 -31.35 22.13
C ASP A 239 2.81 -32.74 22.77
N PRO A 240 3.42 -32.84 23.97
CA PRO A 240 3.64 -34.13 24.63
C PRO A 240 2.35 -34.81 25.10
N SER A 241 1.21 -34.12 25.08
CA SER A 241 -0.07 -34.67 25.52
C SER A 241 -0.83 -35.44 24.42
N GLN A 242 -0.45 -35.25 23.15
CA GLN A 242 -1.13 -35.86 22.01
C GLN A 242 -0.52 -37.21 21.61
N PRO A 243 -1.33 -38.18 21.16
CA PRO A 243 -0.80 -39.39 20.52
C PRO A 243 -0.23 -39.08 19.12
N PRO A 244 0.57 -40.00 18.53
CA PRO A 244 0.93 -39.90 17.13
C PRO A 244 -0.30 -39.84 16.21
N ALA A 245 -0.25 -39.03 15.16
CA ALA A 245 -1.28 -38.95 14.14
C ALA A 245 -0.93 -39.88 12.96
N PRO A 246 -1.90 -40.60 12.37
CA PRO A 246 -1.63 -41.45 11.21
C PRO A 246 -1.02 -40.68 10.05
N PHE A 247 -0.07 -41.31 9.34
CA PHE A 247 0.44 -40.76 8.09
C PHE A 247 -0.59 -40.92 6.97
N ASP A 248 -0.93 -39.83 6.29
CA ASP A 248 -1.98 -39.78 5.27
C ASP A 248 -1.58 -39.04 3.98
N GLN A 249 -0.28 -38.87 3.75
CA GLN A 249 0.26 -38.01 2.69
C GLN A 249 0.93 -38.78 1.54
N ASN A 250 1.39 -38.07 0.50
CA ASN A 250 2.08 -38.67 -0.65
C ASN A 250 3.51 -39.11 -0.28
N CYS A 251 3.65 -40.36 0.16
CA CYS A 251 4.94 -40.92 0.55
C CYS A 251 5.80 -41.33 -0.66
N VAL A 252 6.89 -40.60 -0.89
CA VAL A 252 7.81 -40.79 -2.03
C VAL A 252 9.16 -41.26 -1.50
N THR A 253 9.33 -42.59 -1.33
CA THR A 253 10.53 -43.14 -0.67
C THR A 253 11.34 -44.11 -1.53
N ARG A 254 12.57 -44.32 -1.07
CA ARG A 254 13.58 -45.23 -1.61
C ARG A 254 13.33 -46.66 -1.10
N LEU A 255 13.40 -47.63 -2.01
CA LEU A 255 13.70 -49.06 -1.82
C LEU A 255 13.67 -49.57 -0.35
N GLY A 256 12.48 -49.66 0.27
CA GLY A 256 12.26 -50.41 1.50
C GLY A 256 12.07 -49.64 2.82
N ARG A 257 12.07 -48.29 2.84
CA ARG A 257 11.67 -47.52 4.04
C ARG A 257 10.35 -46.79 3.80
N ALA A 258 9.35 -47.03 4.64
CA ALA A 258 8.06 -46.35 4.57
C ALA A 258 8.09 -45.02 5.34
N CYS A 259 7.21 -44.09 4.96
CA CYS A 259 6.87 -42.97 5.83
C CYS A 259 6.20 -43.49 7.10
N GLU A 260 6.36 -42.78 8.20
CA GLU A 260 5.85 -43.16 9.51
C GLU A 260 4.78 -42.18 9.99
N ASP A 261 3.93 -42.64 10.91
CA ASP A 261 2.95 -41.80 11.59
C ASP A 261 3.61 -40.57 12.24
N PHE A 262 2.93 -39.43 12.20
CA PHE A 262 3.44 -38.17 12.72
C PHE A 262 3.47 -38.19 14.25
N HIS A 263 4.67 -38.24 14.81
CA HIS A 263 4.84 -38.14 16.25
C HIS A 263 4.44 -36.74 16.77
N ALA A 264 3.77 -36.69 17.93
CA ALA A 264 3.29 -35.45 18.53
C ALA A 264 4.42 -34.50 18.97
N MET A 265 5.55 -35.08 19.36
CA MET A 265 6.80 -34.33 19.54
C MET A 265 7.44 -34.03 18.19
N LYS A 266 7.39 -32.76 17.79
CA LYS A 266 7.99 -32.28 16.54
C LYS A 266 9.50 -32.07 16.69
N GLY A 267 9.99 -31.72 17.88
CA GLY A 267 11.36 -31.23 18.06
C GLY A 267 11.53 -29.82 17.49
N PRO A 268 12.74 -29.25 17.59
CA PRO A 268 13.02 -27.92 17.07
C PRO A 268 12.80 -27.84 15.56
N MET A 269 12.08 -26.81 15.12
CA MET A 269 11.85 -26.50 13.72
C MET A 269 12.03 -25.01 13.48
N SER A 270 12.83 -24.69 12.48
CA SER A 270 13.03 -23.34 11.96
C SER A 270 11.74 -22.80 11.35
N THR A 271 11.48 -21.51 11.54
CA THR A 271 10.32 -20.87 10.91
C THR A 271 10.46 -20.88 9.39
N GLN A 272 9.41 -21.30 8.67
CA GLN A 272 9.36 -21.27 7.21
C GLN A 272 8.78 -19.95 6.70
N THR A 273 9.16 -19.54 5.49
CA THR A 273 8.53 -18.39 4.81
C THR A 273 7.07 -18.70 4.45
N LEU A 274 6.20 -17.68 4.49
CA LEU A 274 4.84 -17.73 3.97
C LEU A 274 4.74 -17.22 2.52
N GLN A 275 5.87 -16.82 1.93
CA GLN A 275 5.92 -16.38 0.53
C GLN A 275 5.70 -17.56 -0.41
N ASP A 276 4.73 -17.44 -1.31
CA ASP A 276 4.40 -18.43 -2.34
C ASP A 276 4.28 -19.87 -1.81
N ILE A 277 3.41 -20.04 -0.81
CA ILE A 277 3.10 -21.34 -0.21
C ILE A 277 1.77 -21.96 -0.70
N ILE A 278 0.86 -21.14 -1.23
CA ILE A 278 -0.47 -21.58 -1.67
C ILE A 278 -0.39 -22.32 -3.01
N GLY A 279 -0.93 -23.54 -3.06
CA GLY A 279 -0.81 -24.47 -4.19
C GLY A 279 0.41 -25.41 -4.08
N HIS A 280 1.21 -25.25 -3.03
CA HIS A 280 2.43 -26.02 -2.77
C HIS A 280 2.29 -26.97 -1.57
N GLU A 281 1.07 -27.39 -1.27
CA GLU A 281 0.71 -28.27 -0.16
C GLU A 281 1.25 -29.72 -0.33
N PRO A 282 1.37 -30.50 0.76
CA PRO A 282 1.04 -30.17 2.15
C PRO A 282 2.03 -29.16 2.76
N LEU A 283 1.61 -28.46 3.80
CA LEU A 283 2.39 -27.44 4.50
C LEU A 283 3.07 -28.02 5.76
N HIS A 284 3.89 -27.18 6.42
CA HIS A 284 4.78 -27.55 7.53
C HIS A 284 5.97 -28.44 7.12
N TRP A 285 7.06 -28.47 7.90
CA TRP A 285 8.29 -29.22 7.57
C TRP A 285 8.04 -30.71 7.37
N ARG A 286 7.05 -31.26 8.08
CA ARG A 286 6.68 -32.67 8.01
C ARG A 286 5.63 -32.98 6.95
N GLY A 287 4.99 -31.97 6.36
CA GLY A 287 3.84 -32.16 5.48
C GLY A 287 2.57 -32.64 6.21
N ASP A 288 2.45 -32.42 7.52
CA ASP A 288 1.31 -32.87 8.36
C ASP A 288 0.15 -31.86 8.39
N ARG A 289 0.11 -30.94 7.43
CA ARG A 289 -0.94 -29.93 7.25
C ARG A 289 -1.36 -29.95 5.80
N ALA A 290 -2.54 -30.51 5.52
CA ALA A 290 -3.03 -30.67 4.16
C ALA A 290 -3.17 -29.32 3.43
N GLY A 291 -3.58 -28.26 4.13
CA GLY A 291 -3.76 -26.90 3.60
C GLY A 291 -3.60 -25.85 4.70
N LEU A 292 -3.86 -24.57 4.36
CA LEU A 292 -3.76 -23.46 5.31
C LEU A 292 -4.77 -23.59 6.46
N GLU A 293 -5.96 -24.14 6.17
CA GLU A 293 -7.06 -24.36 7.10
C GLU A 293 -6.67 -25.28 8.26
N ALA A 294 -5.72 -26.19 8.04
CA ALA A 294 -5.18 -27.07 9.06
C ALA A 294 -4.40 -26.31 10.15
N PHE A 295 -4.09 -25.02 9.95
CA PHE A 295 -3.50 -24.14 10.96
C PHE A 295 -4.53 -23.35 11.76
N ASN A 296 -5.84 -23.42 11.47
CA ASN A 296 -6.86 -22.66 12.20
C ASN A 296 -6.83 -22.91 13.74
N PRO A 297 -6.58 -24.15 14.25
CA PRO A 297 -6.42 -24.38 15.69
C PRO A 297 -5.26 -23.62 16.34
N ALA A 298 -4.26 -23.16 15.58
CA ALA A 298 -3.12 -22.41 16.09
C ALA A 298 -3.52 -21.01 16.59
N PHE A 299 -4.59 -20.39 16.06
CA PHE A 299 -5.10 -19.13 16.61
C PHE A 299 -5.47 -19.27 18.09
N THR A 300 -6.13 -20.36 18.48
CA THR A 300 -6.48 -20.63 19.88
C THR A 300 -5.35 -21.29 20.67
N GLY A 301 -4.63 -22.25 20.07
CA GLY A 301 -3.64 -23.08 20.78
C GLY A 301 -2.27 -22.41 20.95
N LEU A 302 -1.83 -21.67 19.93
CA LEU A 302 -0.51 -21.04 19.88
C LEU A 302 -0.58 -19.54 20.18
N LEU A 303 -1.53 -18.81 19.58
CA LEU A 303 -1.70 -17.36 19.80
C LEU A 303 -2.63 -17.03 20.98
N GLY A 304 -3.39 -18.01 21.46
CA GLY A 304 -4.28 -17.87 22.61
C GLY A 304 -5.56 -17.07 22.36
N ALA A 305 -5.97 -16.89 21.11
CA ALA A 305 -7.23 -16.25 20.76
C ALA A 305 -8.43 -16.97 21.41
N ASP A 306 -9.53 -16.23 21.62
CA ASP A 306 -10.74 -16.77 22.25
C ASP A 306 -11.46 -17.82 21.38
N ALA A 307 -11.29 -17.73 20.06
CA ALA A 307 -11.90 -18.61 19.08
C ALA A 307 -11.01 -18.77 17.84
N GLN A 308 -11.26 -19.85 17.10
CA GLN A 308 -10.71 -20.05 15.76
C GLN A 308 -11.39 -19.09 14.76
N LEU A 309 -10.72 -18.82 13.64
CA LEU A 309 -11.30 -18.04 12.56
C LEU A 309 -12.47 -18.79 11.91
N SER A 310 -13.44 -18.04 11.37
CA SER A 310 -14.49 -18.64 10.55
C SER A 310 -13.91 -19.19 9.24
N ALA A 311 -14.63 -20.08 8.55
CA ALA A 311 -14.20 -20.59 7.25
C ALA A 311 -13.99 -19.45 6.22
N ALA A 312 -14.85 -18.42 6.25
CA ALA A 312 -14.73 -17.27 5.36
C ALA A 312 -13.49 -16.41 5.68
N ASP A 313 -13.16 -16.25 6.97
CA ASP A 313 -11.96 -15.52 7.40
C ASP A 313 -10.67 -16.28 7.07
N MET A 314 -10.67 -17.62 7.23
CA MET A 314 -9.57 -18.47 6.80
C MET A 314 -9.37 -18.39 5.28
N GLN A 315 -10.44 -18.41 4.48
CA GLN A 315 -10.33 -18.23 3.04
C GLN A 315 -9.76 -16.86 2.68
N ALA A 316 -10.23 -15.79 3.32
CA ALA A 316 -9.68 -14.45 3.10
C ALA A 316 -8.18 -14.38 3.45
N PHE A 317 -7.75 -15.07 4.52
CA PHE A 317 -6.34 -15.17 4.88
C PHE A 317 -5.53 -15.94 3.82
N GLU A 318 -6.06 -17.06 3.31
CA GLU A 318 -5.46 -17.83 2.23
C GLU A 318 -5.32 -17.00 0.94
N ASP A 319 -6.38 -16.30 0.54
CA ASP A 319 -6.41 -15.43 -0.63
C ASP A 319 -5.34 -14.34 -0.52
N PHE A 320 -5.12 -13.79 0.68
CA PHE A 320 -4.02 -12.87 0.93
C PHE A 320 -2.65 -13.54 0.78
N LEU A 321 -2.41 -14.70 1.43
CA LEU A 321 -1.13 -15.40 1.32
C LEU A 321 -0.80 -15.80 -0.12
N ALA A 322 -1.83 -16.12 -0.92
CA ALA A 322 -1.67 -16.39 -2.34
C ALA A 322 -1.07 -15.19 -3.10
N THR A 323 -1.30 -13.95 -2.65
CA THR A 323 -0.73 -12.75 -3.29
C THR A 323 0.75 -12.50 -2.97
N ILE A 324 1.34 -13.22 -2.03
CA ILE A 324 2.69 -12.93 -1.54
C ILE A 324 3.74 -13.61 -2.43
N HIS A 325 4.58 -12.79 -3.07
CA HIS A 325 5.63 -13.24 -3.98
C HIS A 325 7.01 -13.23 -3.32
N PHE A 326 7.94 -14.03 -3.84
CA PHE A 326 9.36 -13.82 -3.58
C PHE A 326 9.84 -12.51 -4.23
N PRO A 327 10.69 -11.73 -3.54
CA PRO A 327 11.30 -10.55 -4.12
C PRO A 327 12.28 -10.94 -5.24
N PRO A 328 12.74 -9.96 -6.05
CA PRO A 328 13.81 -10.18 -7.02
C PRO A 328 15.02 -10.87 -6.37
N ASN A 329 15.49 -11.97 -6.97
CA ASN A 329 16.65 -12.67 -6.45
C ASN A 329 17.94 -11.86 -6.75
N PRO A 330 18.72 -11.44 -5.75
CA PRO A 330 19.88 -10.56 -5.95
C PRO A 330 21.09 -11.25 -6.61
N TYR A 331 21.05 -12.58 -6.77
CA TYR A 331 22.09 -13.39 -7.42
C TYR A 331 21.72 -13.76 -8.88
N ARG A 332 20.72 -13.10 -9.46
CA ARG A 332 20.34 -13.22 -10.87
C ARG A 332 20.76 -11.98 -11.65
N GLU A 333 21.03 -12.17 -12.94
CA GLU A 333 21.28 -11.06 -13.86
C GLU A 333 20.03 -10.21 -14.06
N ALA A 334 20.17 -9.01 -14.64
CA ALA A 334 19.05 -8.11 -14.90
C ALA A 334 17.96 -8.74 -15.79
N ASP A 335 18.36 -9.53 -16.77
CA ASP A 335 17.48 -10.32 -17.64
C ASP A 335 16.96 -11.61 -16.99
N ASN A 336 17.20 -11.74 -15.68
CA ASN A 336 16.81 -12.86 -14.84
C ASN A 336 17.52 -14.17 -15.20
N SER A 337 18.57 -14.15 -16.03
CA SER A 337 19.40 -15.33 -16.30
C SER A 337 20.31 -15.69 -15.12
N LEU A 338 20.88 -16.90 -15.15
CA LEU A 338 21.92 -17.31 -14.20
C LEU A 338 23.26 -16.67 -14.60
N PRO A 339 23.99 -16.00 -13.69
CA PRO A 339 25.30 -15.45 -13.99
C PRO A 339 26.34 -16.53 -14.29
N GLU A 340 27.43 -16.19 -14.96
CA GLU A 340 28.55 -17.14 -15.20
C GLU A 340 29.41 -17.36 -13.94
N THR A 341 29.38 -16.41 -13.00
CA THR A 341 30.12 -16.49 -11.74
C THR A 341 29.40 -15.75 -10.62
N VAL A 342 29.41 -16.33 -9.44
CA VAL A 342 28.91 -15.74 -8.19
C VAL A 342 30.04 -15.80 -7.16
N PRO A 343 30.54 -14.66 -6.65
CA PRO A 343 31.42 -14.66 -5.49
C PRO A 343 30.71 -15.26 -4.28
N LEU A 344 31.40 -16.10 -3.51
CA LEU A 344 30.83 -16.76 -2.34
C LEU A 344 31.53 -16.28 -1.05
N PRO A 345 31.41 -14.98 -0.69
CA PRO A 345 31.92 -14.52 0.59
C PRO A 345 31.19 -15.26 1.72
N ASN A 346 31.90 -15.51 2.82
CA ASN A 346 31.38 -16.22 3.99
C ASN A 346 30.93 -17.67 3.72
N HIS A 347 31.36 -18.28 2.61
CA HIS A 347 31.28 -19.71 2.40
C HIS A 347 32.68 -20.32 2.43
N TYR A 348 32.81 -21.46 3.11
CA TYR A 348 34.10 -22.05 3.40
C TYR A 348 34.16 -23.53 3.01
N THR A 349 35.37 -24.00 2.76
CA THR A 349 35.66 -25.41 2.50
C THR A 349 35.36 -26.24 3.74
N SER A 350 34.71 -27.39 3.52
CA SER A 350 34.29 -28.29 4.60
C SER A 350 35.41 -29.20 5.15
N GLY A 351 36.58 -29.23 4.51
CA GLY A 351 37.62 -30.21 4.82
C GLY A 351 37.53 -31.50 4.02
N ARG A 352 36.51 -31.66 3.16
CA ARG A 352 36.33 -32.87 2.34
C ARG A 352 37.41 -33.01 1.26
N PHE A 353 37.83 -31.90 0.64
CA PHE A 353 38.86 -31.88 -0.40
C PHE A 353 40.03 -30.99 0.00
N ALA A 354 39.86 -29.67 0.04
CA ALA A 354 40.84 -28.76 0.63
C ALA A 354 40.75 -28.74 2.17
N MET A 355 41.74 -28.12 2.82
CA MET A 355 41.74 -27.88 4.27
C MET A 355 40.47 -27.12 4.67
N ALA A 356 39.83 -27.51 5.76
CA ALA A 356 38.61 -26.87 6.25
C ALA A 356 38.82 -25.40 6.63
N GLY A 357 37.81 -24.56 6.39
CA GLY A 357 37.79 -23.16 6.81
C GLY A 357 38.50 -22.19 5.87
N LEU A 358 38.99 -22.66 4.71
CA LEU A 358 39.47 -21.78 3.65
C LEU A 358 38.28 -21.18 2.88
N PRO A 359 38.38 -19.96 2.34
CA PRO A 359 37.32 -19.41 1.47
C PRO A 359 37.01 -20.35 0.31
N LEU A 360 35.73 -20.57 0.03
CA LEU A 360 35.29 -21.45 -1.04
C LEU A 360 35.56 -20.85 -2.44
N GLY A 361 35.66 -19.52 -2.54
CA GLY A 361 35.98 -18.79 -3.77
C GLY A 361 34.71 -18.31 -4.50
N SER A 362 34.59 -18.65 -5.77
CA SER A 362 33.43 -18.32 -6.60
C SER A 362 32.86 -19.58 -7.26
N GLY A 363 31.55 -19.61 -7.44
CA GLY A 363 30.85 -20.70 -8.13
C GLY A 363 30.22 -20.24 -9.44
N ASN A 364 30.02 -21.16 -10.37
CA ASN A 364 29.24 -20.96 -11.59
C ASN A 364 27.87 -21.65 -11.42
N PRO A 365 26.76 -20.90 -11.25
CA PRO A 365 25.44 -21.49 -11.03
C PRO A 365 24.87 -22.19 -12.26
N GLN A 366 25.31 -21.88 -13.48
CA GLN A 366 24.91 -22.62 -14.69
C GLN A 366 25.50 -24.05 -14.68
N ARG A 367 26.77 -24.19 -14.28
CA ARG A 367 27.38 -25.50 -14.03
C ARG A 367 26.74 -26.19 -12.83
N GLY A 368 26.39 -25.43 -11.79
CA GLY A 368 25.60 -25.91 -10.66
C GLY A 368 24.28 -26.55 -11.12
N LEU A 369 23.55 -25.90 -12.03
CA LEU A 369 22.29 -26.42 -12.57
C LEU A 369 22.48 -27.72 -13.37
N GLN A 370 23.58 -27.83 -14.12
CA GLN A 370 23.93 -29.09 -14.81
C GLN A 370 24.22 -30.22 -13.81
N LEU A 371 24.98 -29.94 -12.75
CA LEU A 371 25.24 -30.91 -11.68
C LEU A 371 23.94 -31.33 -10.98
N TYR A 372 23.07 -30.36 -10.69
CA TYR A 372 21.79 -30.56 -10.03
C TYR A 372 20.82 -31.45 -10.83
N THR A 373 20.74 -31.23 -12.15
CA THR A 373 19.77 -31.91 -13.04
C THR A 373 20.30 -33.20 -13.65
N SER A 374 21.62 -33.36 -13.79
CA SER A 374 22.21 -34.48 -14.52
C SER A 374 23.21 -35.29 -13.70
N GLY A 375 23.76 -34.71 -12.64
CA GLY A 375 24.73 -35.37 -11.77
C GLY A 375 24.06 -36.38 -10.83
N PHE A 376 24.57 -37.61 -10.79
CA PHE A 376 24.20 -38.62 -9.80
C PHE A 376 24.81 -38.29 -8.43
N LEU A 377 24.33 -37.21 -7.83
CA LEU A 377 24.86 -36.68 -6.58
C LEU A 377 24.36 -37.45 -5.36
N ASP A 378 23.25 -38.19 -5.42
CA ASP A 378 22.82 -39.15 -4.39
C ASP A 378 22.47 -40.48 -5.08
N ALA A 379 23.46 -41.14 -5.65
CA ALA A 379 23.27 -42.26 -6.58
C ALA A 379 22.25 -43.31 -6.07
N PRO A 380 21.24 -43.69 -6.88
CA PRO A 380 21.06 -43.40 -8.31
C PRO A 380 20.27 -42.12 -8.64
N PHE A 381 20.10 -41.20 -7.68
CA PHE A 381 19.30 -39.99 -7.83
C PHE A 381 20.13 -38.76 -8.20
N GLN A 382 19.47 -37.83 -8.90
CA GLN A 382 19.93 -36.46 -9.10
C GLN A 382 19.31 -35.59 -7.99
N CYS A 383 19.84 -34.39 -7.75
CA CYS A 383 19.16 -33.45 -6.84
C CYS A 383 17.73 -33.16 -7.34
N ALA A 384 17.59 -32.99 -8.66
CA ALA A 384 16.30 -32.79 -9.33
C ALA A 384 15.32 -33.97 -9.21
N SER A 385 15.76 -35.16 -8.80
CA SER A 385 14.88 -36.31 -8.59
C SER A 385 13.90 -36.06 -7.45
N CYS A 386 14.38 -35.49 -6.34
CA CYS A 386 13.55 -35.15 -5.17
C CYS A 386 13.16 -33.68 -5.19
N HIS A 387 14.11 -32.80 -5.48
CA HIS A 387 13.89 -31.36 -5.56
C HIS A 387 13.56 -30.97 -7.01
N THR A 388 12.33 -31.20 -7.45
CA THR A 388 11.96 -30.96 -8.85
C THR A 388 11.99 -29.47 -9.20
N LEU A 389 12.40 -29.15 -10.42
CA LEU A 389 12.24 -27.79 -10.97
C LEU A 389 10.74 -27.56 -11.25
N PRO A 390 10.23 -26.32 -11.13
CA PRO A 390 10.99 -25.08 -10.94
C PRO A 390 11.33 -24.74 -9.48
N THR A 391 10.52 -25.12 -8.49
CA THR A 391 10.58 -24.56 -7.13
C THR A 391 11.59 -25.23 -6.19
N GLY A 392 12.12 -26.40 -6.60
CA GLY A 392 12.93 -27.26 -5.75
C GLY A 392 12.10 -28.12 -4.78
N MET A 393 10.76 -28.07 -4.85
CA MET A 393 9.90 -28.98 -4.09
C MET A 393 9.73 -30.31 -4.83
N ALA A 394 9.25 -31.35 -4.15
CA ALA A 394 8.87 -32.60 -4.80
C ALA A 394 7.65 -32.41 -5.72
N ALA A 395 7.47 -33.31 -6.68
CA ALA A 395 6.25 -33.43 -7.45
C ALA A 395 5.16 -34.19 -6.67
N ASN A 396 3.91 -34.01 -7.07
CA ASN A 396 2.82 -34.92 -6.73
C ASN A 396 2.88 -36.12 -7.69
N GLY A 397 3.66 -37.12 -7.30
CA GLY A 397 3.87 -38.32 -8.09
C GLY A 397 5.16 -39.07 -7.71
N PRO A 398 5.48 -40.15 -8.45
CA PRO A 398 6.69 -40.93 -8.22
C PRO A 398 7.99 -40.15 -8.44
N LEU A 399 9.07 -40.53 -7.73
CA LEU A 399 10.40 -40.01 -8.03
C LEU A 399 10.89 -40.58 -9.36
N PHE A 400 11.47 -39.72 -10.20
CA PHE A 400 12.25 -40.16 -11.34
C PHE A 400 13.66 -40.54 -10.89
N THR A 401 14.10 -41.75 -11.20
CA THR A 401 15.50 -42.12 -11.05
C THR A 401 16.26 -41.70 -12.30
N GLY A 402 17.48 -41.16 -12.18
CA GLY A 402 18.30 -40.78 -13.34
C GLY A 402 18.69 -41.96 -14.25
N LEU A 403 18.25 -43.18 -13.91
CA LEU A 403 18.39 -44.40 -14.68
C LEU A 403 17.12 -44.62 -15.51
N GLY A 404 17.23 -44.37 -16.81
CA GLY A 404 16.10 -44.25 -17.76
C GLY A 404 14.93 -45.22 -17.54
N GLY A 405 13.76 -44.65 -17.21
CA GLY A 405 12.47 -45.34 -17.16
C GLY A 405 12.12 -45.99 -15.82
N LEU A 406 12.96 -45.87 -14.79
CA LEU A 406 12.67 -46.39 -13.46
C LEU A 406 12.15 -45.28 -12.53
N SER A 407 11.08 -45.60 -11.79
CA SER A 407 10.48 -44.73 -10.78
C SER A 407 10.53 -45.35 -9.39
N ALA A 408 10.44 -44.53 -8.35
CA ALA A 408 10.45 -44.99 -6.96
C ALA A 408 9.48 -44.20 -6.08
N GLY A 409 8.67 -44.92 -5.29
CA GLY A 409 7.73 -44.35 -4.33
C GLY A 409 6.62 -43.51 -4.98
N GLY A 410 5.71 -42.99 -4.15
CA GLY A 410 4.69 -42.01 -4.53
C GLY A 410 3.59 -42.49 -5.48
N SER A 411 2.52 -41.72 -5.52
CA SER A 411 1.46 -41.81 -6.51
C SER A 411 0.96 -40.41 -6.84
N VAL A 412 0.28 -40.27 -7.97
CA VAL A 412 -0.42 -39.02 -8.29
C VAL A 412 -1.73 -39.03 -7.50
N LEU A 413 -1.88 -38.09 -6.58
CA LEU A 413 -3.09 -37.89 -5.80
C LEU A 413 -3.93 -36.74 -6.41
N PRO A 414 -5.27 -36.83 -6.38
CA PRO A 414 -6.13 -35.71 -6.77
C PRO A 414 -5.90 -34.52 -5.81
N ALA A 415 -6.29 -33.32 -6.24
CA ALA A 415 -6.31 -32.17 -5.34
C ALA A 415 -7.27 -32.43 -4.16
N GLY A 416 -6.97 -31.82 -3.01
CA GLY A 416 -7.79 -31.88 -1.82
C GLY A 416 -9.12 -31.13 -2.00
N PRO A 417 -10.03 -31.23 -1.01
CA PRO A 417 -11.36 -30.62 -1.08
C PRO A 417 -11.34 -29.09 -1.22
N ASN A 418 -10.29 -28.41 -0.76
CA ASN A 418 -10.11 -26.96 -0.89
C ASN A 418 -9.11 -26.61 -2.02
N GLY A 419 -8.74 -27.58 -2.86
CA GLY A 419 -7.79 -27.38 -3.95
C GLY A 419 -6.34 -27.62 -3.56
N GLU A 420 -6.09 -28.19 -2.37
CA GLU A 420 -4.75 -28.44 -1.85
C GLU A 420 -3.97 -29.42 -2.74
N ASN A 421 -2.69 -29.14 -2.97
CA ASN A 421 -1.79 -30.07 -3.62
C ASN A 421 -1.30 -31.18 -2.67
N HIS A 422 -0.66 -32.20 -3.24
CA HIS A 422 -0.12 -33.34 -2.50
C HIS A 422 1.33 -33.63 -2.92
N LEU A 423 2.18 -32.60 -2.80
CA LEU A 423 3.59 -32.70 -3.10
C LEU A 423 4.29 -33.72 -2.19
N GLY A 424 5.32 -34.36 -2.74
CA GLY A 424 5.97 -35.50 -2.11
C GLY A 424 6.61 -35.27 -0.74
N ILE A 425 6.42 -36.25 0.14
CA ILE A 425 7.11 -36.38 1.44
C ILE A 425 8.11 -37.54 1.35
N VAL A 426 9.33 -37.29 1.82
CA VAL A 426 10.41 -38.28 1.83
C VAL A 426 10.64 -38.82 3.24
N SER A 427 11.05 -40.09 3.32
CA SER A 427 11.56 -40.69 4.55
C SER A 427 13.08 -40.45 4.62
N LEU A 428 13.55 -39.75 5.66
CA LEU A 428 14.96 -39.43 5.88
C LEU A 428 15.55 -40.25 7.03
N ASP A 429 16.80 -40.69 6.86
CA ASP A 429 17.56 -41.39 7.91
C ASP A 429 18.28 -40.40 8.83
N GLY A 430 18.24 -40.62 10.14
CA GLY A 430 19.07 -39.87 11.11
C GLY A 430 18.56 -38.50 11.56
N SER A 431 17.29 -38.16 11.31
CA SER A 431 16.63 -36.94 11.80
C SER A 431 15.69 -37.28 12.98
N THR A 432 15.38 -36.30 13.84
CA THR A 432 14.36 -36.47 14.91
C THR A 432 12.97 -36.81 14.35
N ASN A 433 12.70 -36.46 13.10
CA ASN A 433 11.50 -36.84 12.36
C ASN A 433 11.88 -37.69 11.14
N VAL A 434 11.19 -38.82 10.96
CA VAL A 434 11.46 -39.73 9.84
C VAL A 434 10.81 -39.25 8.54
N SER A 435 9.64 -38.60 8.62
CA SER A 435 8.88 -38.11 7.46
C SER A 435 8.95 -36.59 7.35
N LEU A 436 9.56 -36.11 6.26
CA LEU A 436 9.76 -34.68 6.00
C LEU A 436 9.34 -34.34 4.57
N LYS A 437 8.62 -33.22 4.43
CA LYS A 437 8.31 -32.64 3.12
C LYS A 437 9.63 -32.24 2.46
N VAL A 438 9.76 -32.50 1.16
CA VAL A 438 10.89 -31.94 0.40
C VAL A 438 10.74 -30.42 0.34
N PRO A 439 11.61 -29.64 1.02
CA PRO A 439 11.43 -28.21 1.11
C PRO A 439 11.76 -27.53 -0.22
N GLN A 440 11.17 -26.36 -0.45
CA GLN A 440 11.58 -25.49 -1.55
C GLN A 440 13.04 -25.05 -1.42
N LEU A 441 13.65 -24.75 -2.57
CA LEU A 441 15.03 -24.27 -2.64
C LEU A 441 15.14 -22.80 -3.03
N ARG A 442 14.03 -22.08 -3.12
CA ARG A 442 14.03 -20.62 -3.29
C ARG A 442 14.55 -19.95 -2.00
N ASN A 443 14.96 -18.69 -2.11
CA ASN A 443 15.41 -17.79 -1.02
C ASN A 443 16.47 -18.33 -0.04
N GLN A 444 17.29 -19.32 -0.41
CA GLN A 444 18.33 -19.86 0.50
C GLN A 444 19.39 -18.81 0.87
N TYR A 445 19.53 -17.76 0.07
CA TYR A 445 20.41 -16.63 0.35
C TYR A 445 19.99 -15.86 1.62
N ASP A 446 18.71 -15.92 2.02
CA ASP A 446 18.24 -15.28 3.26
C ASP A 446 18.56 -16.10 4.52
N LYS A 447 19.18 -17.28 4.38
CA LYS A 447 19.53 -18.20 5.49
C LYS A 447 21.03 -18.32 5.75
N VAL A 448 21.85 -17.54 5.03
CA VAL A 448 23.30 -17.55 5.21
C VAL A 448 23.69 -16.82 6.51
N GLY A 449 24.88 -17.13 7.04
CA GLY A 449 25.47 -16.41 8.18
C GLY A 449 25.79 -17.29 9.38
N PHE A 450 25.31 -18.53 9.44
CA PHE A 450 25.70 -19.48 10.48
C PHE A 450 26.92 -20.29 10.04
N GLU A 451 27.96 -20.35 10.88
CA GLU A 451 29.20 -21.09 10.63
C GLU A 451 29.73 -21.67 11.94
N LEU A 452 29.80 -23.00 12.09
CA LEU A 452 30.25 -23.65 13.34
C LEU A 452 31.77 -23.62 13.53
N ARG A 453 32.51 -23.49 12.42
CA ARG A 453 33.99 -23.58 12.37
C ARG A 453 34.67 -22.22 12.33
N ARG A 454 33.90 -21.16 12.48
CA ARG A 454 34.36 -19.77 12.56
C ARG A 454 34.10 -19.27 13.96
N SER A 455 34.88 -18.30 14.43
CA SER A 455 34.62 -17.67 15.73
C SER A 455 33.51 -16.62 15.63
N ASP A 456 33.11 -16.27 14.41
CA ASP A 456 32.17 -15.21 14.08
C ASP A 456 31.09 -15.71 13.11
N GLY A 457 29.83 -15.43 13.40
CA GLY A 457 28.68 -15.66 12.52
C GLY A 457 27.61 -14.59 12.69
N THR A 458 26.70 -14.44 11.73
CA THR A 458 25.57 -13.48 11.76
C THR A 458 24.21 -14.17 11.88
N ALA A 459 24.19 -15.49 12.06
CA ALA A 459 22.99 -16.26 12.35
C ALA A 459 23.32 -17.42 13.32
N GLY A 460 22.35 -17.77 14.18
CA GLY A 460 22.48 -18.84 15.18
C GLY A 460 21.96 -20.21 14.74
N PHE A 461 21.17 -20.24 13.67
CA PHE A 461 20.54 -21.42 13.06
C PHE A 461 20.76 -21.36 11.54
N GLY A 462 20.92 -22.53 10.92
CA GLY A 462 21.21 -22.65 9.49
C GLY A 462 20.15 -23.46 8.75
N TYR A 463 20.60 -24.55 8.13
CA TYR A 463 19.84 -25.39 7.21
C TYR A 463 19.34 -26.68 7.89
N LEU A 464 18.48 -27.40 7.16
CA LEU A 464 17.57 -28.45 7.65
C LEU A 464 16.38 -27.91 8.43
N HIS A 465 15.42 -28.79 8.70
CA HIS A 465 14.20 -28.44 9.42
C HIS A 465 14.51 -27.82 10.79
N ASP A 466 15.52 -28.31 11.51
CA ASP A 466 15.89 -27.89 12.86
C ASP A 466 16.98 -26.81 12.91
N GLY A 467 17.48 -26.35 11.76
CA GLY A 467 18.55 -25.35 11.66
C GLY A 467 19.92 -25.82 12.13
N SER A 468 20.16 -27.13 12.26
CA SER A 468 21.38 -27.69 12.84
C SER A 468 22.60 -27.69 11.92
N VAL A 469 22.40 -27.62 10.60
CA VAL A 469 23.51 -27.57 9.64
C VAL A 469 23.90 -26.13 9.38
N ASP A 470 25.17 -25.80 9.57
CA ASP A 470 25.63 -24.42 9.58
C ASP A 470 25.52 -23.71 8.23
N SER A 471 26.05 -24.29 7.17
CA SER A 471 26.07 -23.66 5.84
C SER A 471 25.72 -24.60 4.69
N ILE A 472 25.31 -24.01 3.56
CA ILE A 472 25.03 -24.74 2.31
C ILE A 472 26.26 -25.55 1.88
N SER A 473 27.45 -24.97 2.01
CA SER A 473 28.72 -25.63 1.70
C SER A 473 28.97 -26.86 2.55
N SER A 474 28.68 -26.79 3.86
CA SER A 474 28.76 -27.94 4.76
C SER A 474 27.74 -29.02 4.40
N PHE A 475 26.49 -28.64 4.13
CA PHE A 475 25.43 -29.57 3.72
C PHE A 475 25.81 -30.33 2.45
N LEU A 476 26.15 -29.62 1.37
CA LEU A 476 26.49 -30.21 0.07
C LEU A 476 27.81 -31.00 0.09
N SER A 477 28.68 -30.73 1.05
CA SER A 477 29.89 -31.51 1.26
C SER A 477 29.65 -32.82 2.02
N ALA A 478 28.47 -33.04 2.60
CA ALA A 478 28.17 -34.25 3.35
C ALA A 478 28.43 -35.50 2.50
N ARG A 479 28.89 -36.59 3.15
CA ARG A 479 29.25 -37.84 2.44
C ARG A 479 28.06 -38.56 1.80
N ALA A 480 26.83 -38.16 2.13
CA ALA A 480 25.63 -38.56 1.40
C ALA A 480 25.70 -38.13 -0.07
N PHE A 481 26.36 -37.01 -0.37
CA PHE A 481 26.48 -36.49 -1.73
C PHE A 481 27.79 -36.91 -2.41
N SER A 482 27.72 -37.23 -3.71
CA SER A 482 28.81 -37.68 -4.57
C SER A 482 29.48 -36.54 -5.36
N VAL A 483 29.61 -35.35 -4.73
CA VAL A 483 30.42 -34.25 -5.28
C VAL A 483 31.90 -34.65 -5.39
N ARG A 484 32.64 -34.08 -6.36
CA ARG A 484 34.02 -34.50 -6.70
C ARG A 484 35.11 -33.51 -6.34
N SER A 485 34.75 -32.25 -6.05
CA SER A 485 35.71 -31.19 -5.71
C SER A 485 35.03 -30.06 -4.92
N ASP A 486 35.82 -29.19 -4.31
CA ASP A 486 35.29 -27.95 -3.71
C ASP A 486 34.65 -27.04 -4.78
N GLN A 487 35.08 -27.11 -6.05
CA GLN A 487 34.43 -26.37 -7.15
C GLN A 487 33.03 -26.91 -7.47
N ASP A 488 32.81 -28.24 -7.40
CA ASP A 488 31.45 -28.80 -7.53
C ASP A 488 30.55 -28.26 -6.41
N VAL A 489 31.08 -28.12 -5.19
CA VAL A 489 30.35 -27.52 -4.06
C VAL A 489 30.10 -26.03 -4.31
N ALA A 490 31.10 -25.26 -4.73
CA ALA A 490 30.98 -23.83 -5.04
C ALA A 490 29.90 -23.57 -6.09
N ASP A 491 29.88 -24.34 -7.18
CA ASP A 491 28.91 -24.17 -8.26
C ASP A 491 27.47 -24.48 -7.81
N LEU A 492 27.30 -25.50 -6.96
CA LEU A 492 26.00 -25.83 -6.37
C LEU A 492 25.56 -24.78 -5.33
N VAL A 493 26.47 -24.25 -4.50
CA VAL A 493 26.17 -23.15 -3.58
C VAL A 493 25.73 -21.92 -4.36
N ALA A 494 26.45 -21.55 -5.42
CA ALA A 494 26.07 -20.44 -6.30
C ALA A 494 24.67 -20.64 -6.91
N LEU A 495 24.32 -21.86 -7.33
CA LEU A 495 22.98 -22.16 -7.79
C LEU A 495 21.92 -21.96 -6.69
N MET A 496 22.18 -22.42 -5.46
CA MET A 496 21.24 -22.27 -4.34
C MET A 496 20.97 -20.80 -4.01
N LEU A 497 21.99 -19.94 -4.09
CA LEU A 497 21.83 -18.50 -3.92
C LEU A 497 20.99 -17.90 -5.07
N ALA A 498 21.23 -18.31 -6.31
CA ALA A 498 20.53 -17.85 -7.51
C ALA A 498 19.20 -18.59 -7.81
N PHE A 499 18.68 -19.38 -6.87
CA PHE A 499 17.48 -20.19 -7.10
C PHE A 499 16.21 -19.33 -6.99
N SER A 500 15.63 -18.93 -8.14
CA SER A 500 14.41 -18.08 -8.21
C SER A 500 13.12 -18.89 -8.34
N GLY A 501 13.15 -20.00 -9.08
CA GLY A 501 11.97 -20.81 -9.37
C GLY A 501 11.60 -20.76 -10.84
N SER A 502 10.82 -19.75 -11.25
CA SER A 502 10.03 -19.80 -12.49
C SER A 502 10.78 -19.78 -13.82
N ASP A 503 12.07 -19.49 -13.84
CA ASP A 503 12.85 -19.37 -15.08
C ASP A 503 13.83 -20.53 -15.28
N PHE A 504 13.73 -21.58 -14.46
CA PHE A 504 14.46 -22.82 -14.71
C PHE A 504 13.80 -23.66 -15.81
N PRO A 505 14.58 -24.28 -16.70
CA PRO A 505 14.02 -25.19 -17.69
C PRO A 505 13.40 -26.39 -16.95
N LEU A 506 12.16 -26.76 -17.31
CA LEU A 506 11.55 -27.98 -16.80
C LEU A 506 12.39 -29.17 -17.29
N ALA A 507 13.14 -29.81 -16.39
CA ALA A 507 14.07 -30.87 -16.72
C ALA A 507 13.34 -32.21 -16.87
N GLY A 508 13.06 -32.64 -18.11
CA GLY A 508 12.50 -33.97 -18.42
C GLY A 508 11.09 -34.21 -17.86
N PRO A 509 10.32 -35.21 -18.32
CA PRO A 509 8.96 -35.38 -17.85
C PRO A 509 8.98 -35.77 -16.36
N PRO A 510 8.48 -34.92 -15.45
CA PRO A 510 8.22 -35.37 -14.09
C PRO A 510 7.25 -36.55 -14.15
N LEU A 511 7.49 -37.57 -13.33
CA LEU A 511 6.51 -38.63 -13.15
C LEU A 511 5.42 -38.07 -12.22
N GLY A 512 4.37 -37.51 -12.82
CA GLY A 512 3.27 -36.88 -12.09
C GLY A 512 3.19 -35.37 -12.30
N ASN A 513 2.51 -34.69 -11.38
CA ASN A 513 2.27 -33.24 -11.47
C ASN A 513 3.37 -32.51 -10.71
N THR A 514 4.19 -31.70 -11.38
CA THR A 514 5.15 -30.80 -10.69
C THR A 514 4.43 -29.81 -9.80
N ALA A 515 5.15 -29.31 -8.80
CA ALA A 515 4.78 -28.09 -8.10
C ALA A 515 4.38 -26.99 -9.11
N PRO A 516 3.35 -26.18 -8.81
CA PRO A 516 3.03 -25.00 -9.61
C PRO A 516 4.25 -24.10 -9.79
N MET A 517 4.26 -23.33 -10.89
CA MET A 517 5.27 -22.32 -11.13
C MET A 517 5.40 -21.39 -9.91
N SER A 518 6.62 -20.91 -9.68
CA SER A 518 6.93 -20.05 -8.55
C SER A 518 6.32 -18.65 -8.74
N ARG A 519 5.72 -18.09 -7.69
CA ARG A 519 5.39 -16.67 -7.62
C ARG A 519 6.62 -15.89 -7.15
N ASP A 520 7.63 -15.81 -8.01
CA ASP A 520 8.79 -14.95 -7.82
C ASP A 520 8.68 -13.66 -8.66
N SER A 521 9.43 -12.63 -8.28
CA SER A 521 9.58 -11.41 -9.06
C SER A 521 10.78 -11.54 -9.99
N HIS A 522 10.66 -11.01 -11.21
CA HIS A 522 11.80 -10.94 -12.13
C HIS A 522 12.92 -10.08 -11.50
N ALA A 523 14.18 -10.42 -11.75
CA ALA A 523 15.36 -9.73 -11.19
C ALA A 523 15.46 -8.21 -11.49
N ALA A 524 14.68 -7.71 -12.46
CA ALA A 524 14.64 -6.30 -12.85
C ALA A 524 13.36 -5.57 -12.41
N THR A 525 12.43 -6.26 -11.77
CA THR A 525 11.25 -5.64 -11.17
C THR A 525 11.68 -4.55 -10.18
N GLY A 526 11.06 -3.37 -10.28
CA GLY A 526 11.34 -2.23 -9.42
C GLY A 526 12.55 -1.39 -9.84
N ARG A 527 13.29 -1.79 -10.90
CA ARG A 527 14.34 -0.93 -11.45
C ARG A 527 13.72 0.33 -12.05
N GLN A 528 14.33 1.46 -11.71
CA GLN A 528 13.90 2.78 -12.16
C GLN A 528 15.04 3.52 -12.87
N LEU A 529 14.68 4.27 -13.89
CA LEU A 529 15.56 5.20 -14.58
C LEU A 529 14.88 6.57 -14.65
N MET A 530 15.58 7.61 -14.23
CA MET A 530 15.14 8.99 -14.42
C MET A 530 15.78 9.55 -15.68
N VAL A 531 14.95 9.92 -16.66
CA VAL A 531 15.38 10.42 -17.96
C VAL A 531 15.14 11.93 -18.03
N GLY A 532 16.24 12.69 -18.05
CA GLY A 532 16.29 14.13 -18.35
C GLY A 532 17.04 14.39 -19.65
N SER A 533 17.76 15.52 -19.75
CA SER A 533 18.48 15.90 -20.97
C SER A 533 19.72 15.04 -21.29
N SER A 534 20.27 14.32 -20.30
CA SER A 534 21.58 13.64 -20.39
C SER A 534 21.59 12.13 -20.13
N ALA A 535 20.45 11.49 -19.84
CA ALA A 535 20.39 10.10 -19.35
C ALA A 535 19.71 9.15 -20.36
N LEU A 536 20.41 8.83 -21.46
CA LEU A 536 19.89 7.91 -22.50
C LEU A 536 20.49 6.49 -22.46
N ALA A 537 21.55 6.25 -21.69
CA ALA A 537 22.43 5.09 -21.87
C ALA A 537 21.81 3.71 -21.54
N ASP A 538 20.68 3.65 -20.83
CA ASP A 538 20.09 2.39 -20.36
C ASP A 538 18.64 2.16 -20.81
N ILE A 539 18.09 3.05 -21.65
CA ILE A 539 16.69 2.94 -22.12
C ILE A 539 16.49 1.71 -22.99
N ASP A 540 17.44 1.44 -23.89
CA ASP A 540 17.39 0.25 -24.76
C ASP A 540 17.35 -1.04 -23.93
N GLN A 541 18.06 -1.06 -22.80
CA GLN A 541 18.02 -2.20 -21.87
C GLN A 541 16.64 -2.34 -21.22
N PHE A 542 16.01 -1.25 -20.77
CA PHE A 542 14.67 -1.28 -20.18
C PHE A 542 13.63 -1.77 -21.21
N VAL A 543 13.68 -1.28 -22.44
CA VAL A 543 12.79 -1.72 -23.53
C VAL A 543 13.02 -3.19 -23.87
N GLN A 544 14.27 -3.65 -23.91
CA GLN A 544 14.60 -5.05 -24.12
C GLN A 544 14.08 -5.94 -22.99
N LEU A 545 14.26 -5.54 -21.72
CA LEU A 545 13.76 -6.28 -20.56
C LEU A 545 12.23 -6.33 -20.54
N ALA A 546 11.57 -5.25 -20.94
CA ALA A 546 10.11 -5.16 -21.03
C ALA A 546 9.49 -6.02 -22.15
N ALA A 547 10.30 -6.54 -23.07
CA ALA A 547 9.86 -7.55 -24.04
C ALA A 547 9.70 -8.95 -23.44
N SER A 548 10.18 -9.17 -22.20
CA SER A 548 9.92 -10.39 -21.43
C SER A 548 8.43 -10.52 -21.08
N SER A 549 7.91 -11.75 -21.03
CA SER A 549 6.51 -12.01 -20.64
C SER A 549 6.21 -11.74 -19.16
N ARG A 550 7.24 -11.51 -18.33
CA ARG A 550 7.11 -11.31 -16.88
C ARG A 550 7.24 -9.85 -16.43
N LEU A 551 7.61 -8.95 -17.35
CA LEU A 551 7.79 -7.54 -17.08
C LEU A 551 6.89 -6.69 -17.97
N GLN A 552 6.57 -5.51 -17.46
CA GLN A 552 6.05 -4.40 -18.24
C GLN A 552 6.89 -3.16 -17.93
N LEU A 553 6.89 -2.20 -18.84
CA LEU A 553 7.55 -0.91 -18.65
C LEU A 553 6.50 0.18 -18.60
N VAL A 554 6.55 0.96 -17.53
CA VAL A 554 5.71 2.14 -17.34
C VAL A 554 6.58 3.38 -17.31
N VAL A 555 6.07 4.48 -17.83
CA VAL A 555 6.75 5.78 -17.86
C VAL A 555 5.81 6.82 -17.28
N HIS A 556 6.33 7.68 -16.41
CA HIS A 556 5.59 8.81 -15.84
C HIS A 556 6.30 10.13 -16.08
N GLN A 557 5.54 11.17 -16.41
CA GLN A 557 5.98 12.56 -16.47
C GLN A 557 4.92 13.46 -15.83
N GLY A 558 5.17 13.90 -14.60
CA GLY A 558 4.12 14.54 -13.80
C GLY A 558 2.94 13.58 -13.62
N ALA A 559 1.75 13.98 -14.06
CA ALA A 559 0.54 13.17 -13.98
C ALA A 559 0.19 12.41 -15.27
N ALA A 560 1.04 12.49 -16.30
CA ALA A 560 0.91 11.73 -17.53
C ALA A 560 1.65 10.40 -17.39
N GLY A 561 0.99 9.31 -17.81
CA GLY A 561 1.53 7.97 -17.74
C GLY A 561 1.47 7.26 -19.10
N TRP A 562 2.43 6.36 -19.31
CA TRP A 562 2.48 5.51 -20.50
C TRP A 562 2.86 4.08 -20.13
N GLN A 563 2.29 3.12 -20.84
CA GLN A 563 2.63 1.71 -20.78
C GLN A 563 3.27 1.27 -22.10
N TYR A 564 4.39 0.57 -22.04
CA TYR A 564 5.00 -0.03 -23.22
C TYR A 564 4.20 -1.25 -23.70
N ASP A 565 3.81 -1.23 -24.97
CA ASP A 565 3.26 -2.36 -25.71
C ASP A 565 4.38 -3.03 -26.52
N ALA A 566 4.87 -4.15 -25.99
CA ALA A 566 5.94 -4.92 -26.61
C ALA A 566 5.54 -5.53 -27.97
N ALA A 567 4.25 -5.74 -28.25
CA ALA A 567 3.81 -6.30 -29.53
C ALA A 567 3.85 -5.25 -30.64
N GLN A 568 3.59 -3.98 -30.31
CA GLN A 568 3.62 -2.86 -31.25
C GLN A 568 4.96 -2.11 -31.27
N GLY A 569 5.79 -2.26 -30.22
CA GLY A 569 7.01 -1.48 -30.04
C GLY A 569 6.72 0.00 -29.79
N GLN A 570 5.58 0.30 -29.16
CA GLN A 570 5.07 1.65 -28.94
C GLN A 570 4.54 1.80 -27.51
N PHE A 571 4.34 3.05 -27.08
CA PHE A 571 3.84 3.40 -25.77
C PHE A 571 2.38 3.83 -25.86
N GLN A 572 1.54 3.16 -25.10
CA GLN A 572 0.12 3.51 -24.94
C GLN A 572 0.02 4.51 -23.79
N SER A 573 -0.78 5.57 -23.97
CA SER A 573 -1.24 6.42 -22.87
C SER A 573 -2.70 6.08 -22.62
N ASN A 574 -3.63 6.89 -23.09
CA ASN A 574 -5.04 6.75 -22.73
C ASN A 574 -5.85 6.06 -23.83
N ALA A 575 -7.05 5.62 -23.46
CA ALA A 575 -8.00 5.04 -24.39
C ALA A 575 -8.33 6.04 -25.53
N GLY A 576 -8.00 5.65 -26.77
CA GLY A 576 -8.26 6.47 -27.96
C GLY A 576 -7.13 7.44 -28.37
N ALA A 577 -6.10 7.62 -27.54
CA ALA A 577 -4.89 8.34 -27.93
C ALA A 577 -4.04 7.49 -28.89
N PRO A 578 -3.41 8.08 -29.93
CA PRO A 578 -2.51 7.34 -30.79
C PRO A 578 -1.29 6.87 -29.98
N PRO A 579 -0.81 5.62 -30.19
CA PRO A 579 0.40 5.16 -29.54
C PRO A 579 1.61 6.02 -29.90
N VAL A 580 2.51 6.20 -28.93
CA VAL A 580 3.68 7.07 -29.02
C VAL A 580 4.93 6.22 -29.28
N ALA A 581 5.72 6.57 -30.29
CA ALA A 581 7.00 5.91 -30.54
C ALA A 581 8.03 6.30 -29.47
N LEU A 582 9.00 5.41 -29.19
CA LEU A 582 10.07 5.64 -28.20
C LEU A 582 10.77 7.00 -28.38
N SER A 583 11.18 7.35 -29.61
CA SER A 583 11.86 8.62 -29.89
C SER A 583 11.00 9.84 -29.62
N ALA A 584 9.70 9.75 -29.90
CA ALA A 584 8.75 10.83 -29.61
C ALA A 584 8.55 10.99 -28.11
N LEU A 585 8.41 9.89 -27.36
CA LEU A 585 8.28 9.94 -25.90
C LEU A 585 9.52 10.55 -25.25
N LEU A 586 10.73 10.14 -25.68
CA LEU A 586 11.98 10.70 -25.17
C LEU A 586 12.15 12.19 -25.47
N SER A 587 11.59 12.67 -26.58
CA SER A 587 11.64 14.10 -26.92
C SER A 587 10.83 14.99 -25.96
N LEU A 588 9.95 14.41 -25.14
CA LEU A 588 9.20 15.14 -24.11
C LEU A 588 10.03 15.34 -22.83
N ALA A 589 11.08 14.56 -22.60
CA ALA A 589 11.88 14.62 -21.37
C ALA A 589 12.79 15.85 -21.34
N SER A 590 12.89 16.49 -20.17
CA SER A 590 13.84 17.59 -19.91
C SER A 590 14.25 17.59 -18.44
N ASP A 591 15.28 18.35 -18.06
CA ASP A 591 15.69 18.42 -16.65
C ASP A 591 14.64 19.10 -15.75
N SER A 592 13.79 19.96 -16.34
CA SER A 592 12.63 20.56 -15.67
C SER A 592 11.39 19.66 -15.64
N GLN A 593 11.34 18.66 -16.50
CA GLN A 593 10.24 17.68 -16.59
C GLN A 593 10.82 16.29 -16.86
N PRO A 594 11.51 15.69 -15.88
CA PRO A 594 12.12 14.39 -16.07
C PRO A 594 11.03 13.31 -16.20
N GLN A 595 11.34 12.26 -16.94
CA GLN A 595 10.51 11.06 -17.00
C GLN A 595 11.03 10.01 -16.03
N THR A 596 10.15 9.31 -15.33
CA THR A 596 10.50 8.15 -14.52
C THR A 596 10.05 6.88 -15.24
N TRP A 597 11.02 6.05 -15.64
CA TRP A 597 10.83 4.79 -16.34
C TRP A 597 10.97 3.66 -15.33
N THR A 598 9.94 2.83 -15.16
CA THR A 598 9.91 1.76 -14.14
C THR A 598 9.57 0.42 -14.78
N LEU A 599 10.38 -0.60 -14.50
CA LEU A 599 10.04 -1.99 -14.80
C LEU A 599 9.15 -2.55 -13.71
N VAL A 600 7.95 -2.99 -14.08
CA VAL A 600 6.92 -3.50 -13.17
C VAL A 600 6.58 -4.95 -13.51
N PRO A 601 6.04 -5.75 -12.58
CA PRO A 601 5.53 -7.08 -12.90
C PRO A 601 4.48 -7.03 -14.01
N ALA A 602 4.48 -8.04 -14.88
CA ALA A 602 3.45 -8.18 -15.90
C ALA A 602 2.04 -8.22 -15.28
N GLY A 603 1.10 -7.51 -15.90
CA GLY A 603 -0.29 -7.36 -15.43
C GLY A 603 -0.52 -6.12 -14.56
N LEU A 604 0.53 -5.44 -14.10
CA LEU A 604 0.41 -4.21 -13.31
C LEU A 604 0.60 -2.92 -14.12
N GLY A 605 1.04 -3.02 -15.37
CA GLY A 605 1.38 -1.87 -16.21
C GLY A 605 0.21 -0.89 -16.39
N THR A 606 -0.97 -1.39 -16.74
CA THR A 606 -2.17 -0.55 -16.91
C THR A 606 -2.53 0.15 -15.62
N ARG A 607 -2.54 -0.60 -14.50
CA ARG A 607 -2.84 -0.03 -13.18
C ARG A 607 -1.83 0.99 -12.72
N LEU A 608 -0.56 0.80 -13.04
CA LEU A 608 0.49 1.70 -12.59
C LEU A 608 0.69 2.89 -13.51
N ALA A 609 0.20 2.86 -14.75
CA ALA A 609 0.43 3.92 -15.73
C ALA A 609 -0.83 4.65 -16.19
N LEU A 610 -1.96 3.97 -16.34
CA LEU A 610 -3.08 4.44 -17.16
C LEU A 610 -4.42 4.54 -16.40
N ASP A 611 -4.72 3.57 -15.54
CA ASP A 611 -6.01 3.41 -14.86
C ASP A 611 -5.73 2.91 -13.44
N ARG A 612 -5.52 3.83 -12.50
CA ARG A 612 -4.95 3.50 -11.20
C ARG A 612 -5.88 2.65 -10.35
N ASP A 613 -7.19 2.89 -10.42
CA ASP A 613 -8.19 2.22 -9.59
C ASP A 613 -8.78 0.96 -10.23
N GLY A 614 -8.54 0.75 -11.52
CA GLY A 614 -8.86 -0.45 -12.26
C GLY A 614 -10.32 -0.56 -12.66
N ASP A 615 -11.05 0.56 -12.76
CA ASP A 615 -12.46 0.60 -13.14
C ASP A 615 -12.70 0.50 -14.66
N GLY A 616 -11.63 0.59 -15.46
CA GLY A 616 -11.64 0.52 -16.91
C GLY A 616 -11.70 1.87 -17.62
N LEU A 617 -11.76 2.98 -16.89
CA LEU A 617 -11.54 4.34 -17.37
C LEU A 617 -10.09 4.74 -17.07
N SER A 618 -9.45 5.44 -18.00
CA SER A 618 -8.08 5.93 -17.74
C SER A 618 -8.11 7.19 -16.86
N ASP A 619 -7.08 7.38 -16.03
CA ASP A 619 -6.89 8.54 -15.15
C ASP A 619 -7.06 9.89 -15.87
N GLU A 620 -6.67 9.98 -17.14
CA GLU A 620 -6.84 11.19 -17.94
C GLU A 620 -8.29 11.41 -18.39
N GLU A 621 -8.98 10.33 -18.76
CA GLU A 621 -10.38 10.37 -19.16
C GLU A 621 -11.26 10.77 -17.98
N GLU A 622 -10.99 10.23 -16.80
CA GLU A 622 -11.68 10.59 -15.56
C GLU A 622 -11.46 12.06 -15.20
N ARG A 623 -10.22 12.54 -15.25
CA ARG A 623 -9.92 13.98 -15.04
C ARG A 623 -10.62 14.87 -16.07
N ARG A 624 -10.68 14.44 -17.33
CA ARG A 624 -11.43 15.15 -18.39
C ARG A 624 -12.92 15.18 -18.04
N GLN A 625 -13.46 14.05 -17.61
CA GLN A 625 -14.85 13.90 -17.19
C GLN A 625 -15.17 14.56 -15.84
N GLY A 626 -14.17 14.95 -15.06
CA GLY A 626 -14.32 15.54 -13.72
C GLY A 626 -14.64 14.52 -12.63
N SER A 627 -14.48 13.24 -12.94
CA SER A 627 -14.53 12.17 -11.96
C SER A 627 -13.18 12.01 -11.24
N ASP A 628 -13.12 11.12 -10.24
CA ASP A 628 -11.96 10.97 -9.36
C ASP A 628 -11.20 9.69 -9.73
N PRO A 629 -10.00 9.80 -10.34
CA PRO A 629 -9.17 8.63 -10.70
C PRO A 629 -8.79 7.74 -9.53
N ALA A 630 -9.01 8.21 -8.30
CA ALA A 630 -8.68 7.49 -7.08
C ALA A 630 -9.90 6.78 -6.47
N ASP A 631 -11.03 6.71 -7.18
CA ASP A 631 -12.26 6.09 -6.73
C ASP A 631 -12.95 5.36 -7.89
N ALA A 632 -12.84 4.02 -7.89
CA ALA A 632 -13.41 3.15 -8.92
C ALA A 632 -14.95 3.21 -9.03
N THR A 633 -15.63 3.94 -8.14
CA THR A 633 -17.07 4.20 -8.24
C THR A 633 -17.39 5.55 -8.92
N SER A 634 -16.38 6.40 -9.08
CA SER A 634 -16.40 7.70 -9.73
C SER A 634 -16.23 7.56 -11.25
N THR A 635 -17.20 6.90 -11.89
CA THR A 635 -17.15 6.61 -13.34
C THR A 635 -17.97 7.57 -14.18
N GLN A 636 -18.74 8.45 -13.54
CA GLN A 636 -19.68 9.33 -14.24
C GLN A 636 -19.06 10.69 -14.49
N LEU A 637 -19.24 11.18 -15.73
CA LEU A 637 -18.98 12.58 -16.07
C LEU A 637 -19.66 13.49 -15.04
N ARG A 638 -18.86 14.36 -14.43
CA ARG A 638 -19.26 15.27 -13.37
C ARG A 638 -18.73 16.68 -13.64
N PRO A 639 -19.57 17.57 -14.18
CA PRO A 639 -19.24 18.96 -14.46
C PRO A 639 -18.65 19.70 -13.27
N ARG A 640 -17.69 20.61 -13.55
CA ARG A 640 -17.10 21.47 -12.53
C ARG A 640 -18.17 22.37 -11.91
N ALA A 641 -18.32 22.33 -10.59
CA ALA A 641 -19.16 23.28 -9.87
C ALA A 641 -18.56 24.70 -9.90
N GLY A 642 -19.40 25.73 -9.83
CA GLY A 642 -19.02 27.15 -9.87
C GLY A 642 -19.56 27.89 -11.08
N LEU A 643 -18.91 29.00 -11.44
CA LEU A 643 -19.38 29.91 -12.49
C LEU A 643 -19.01 29.41 -13.89
N TRP A 644 -19.96 29.47 -14.82
CA TRP A 644 -19.84 29.13 -16.23
C TRP A 644 -20.32 30.27 -17.11
N PHE A 645 -19.67 30.47 -18.26
CA PHE A 645 -20.01 31.53 -19.20
C PHE A 645 -19.63 31.17 -20.63
N ASN A 646 -20.12 31.97 -21.58
CA ASN A 646 -19.70 31.91 -22.98
C ASN A 646 -18.69 33.04 -23.26
N PRO A 647 -17.41 32.74 -23.55
CA PRO A 647 -16.41 33.78 -23.84
C PRO A 647 -16.77 34.68 -25.03
N ALA A 648 -17.51 34.15 -26.02
CA ALA A 648 -17.94 34.92 -27.18
C ALA A 648 -19.14 35.85 -26.88
N ARG A 649 -19.81 35.66 -25.75
CA ARG A 649 -20.95 36.45 -25.27
C ARG A 649 -20.74 36.86 -23.81
N SER A 650 -19.53 37.31 -23.46
CA SER A 650 -19.19 37.68 -22.08
C SER A 650 -20.11 38.79 -21.54
N GLY A 651 -20.50 38.67 -20.26
CA GLY A 651 -21.39 39.61 -19.58
C GLY A 651 -22.58 38.97 -18.87
N HIS A 652 -22.87 37.69 -19.18
CA HIS A 652 -23.86 36.84 -18.53
C HIS A 652 -23.30 35.42 -18.38
N GLY A 653 -23.94 34.59 -17.56
CA GLY A 653 -23.46 33.24 -17.27
C GLY A 653 -24.32 32.58 -16.20
N PHE A 654 -23.90 31.43 -15.68
CA PHE A 654 -24.62 30.76 -14.62
C PHE A 654 -23.68 30.16 -13.57
N ASP A 655 -24.16 30.04 -12.34
CA ASP A 655 -23.54 29.23 -11.30
C ASP A 655 -24.15 27.83 -11.32
N LEU A 656 -23.31 26.80 -11.38
CA LEU A 656 -23.69 25.38 -11.42
C LEU A 656 -23.24 24.70 -10.14
N GLN A 657 -24.18 24.04 -9.45
CA GLN A 657 -23.93 23.50 -8.12
C GLN A 657 -24.65 22.16 -7.90
N TYR A 658 -24.10 21.34 -6.99
CA TYR A 658 -24.68 20.06 -6.56
C TYR A 658 -25.27 20.18 -5.16
N SER A 659 -26.40 19.51 -4.94
CA SER A 659 -26.98 19.29 -3.61
C SER A 659 -27.52 17.87 -3.55
N GLY A 660 -26.69 16.94 -3.05
CA GLY A 660 -26.96 15.51 -3.13
C GLY A 660 -27.07 15.06 -4.60
N PRO A 661 -28.12 14.34 -5.01
CA PRO A 661 -28.26 13.84 -6.38
C PRO A 661 -28.73 14.92 -7.38
N ASN A 662 -29.03 16.14 -6.91
CA ASN A 662 -29.59 17.19 -7.75
C ASN A 662 -28.50 18.14 -8.24
N LEU A 663 -28.61 18.53 -9.50
CA LEU A 663 -27.92 19.67 -10.06
C LEU A 663 -28.86 20.87 -10.05
N PHE A 664 -28.35 22.05 -9.70
CA PHE A 664 -29.07 23.30 -9.87
C PHE A 664 -28.20 24.37 -10.50
N VAL A 665 -28.86 25.28 -11.21
CA VAL A 665 -28.26 26.32 -12.03
C VAL A 665 -28.89 27.66 -11.70
N LEU A 666 -28.10 28.61 -11.21
CA LEU A 666 -28.48 30.00 -11.04
C LEU A 666 -27.99 30.81 -12.25
N TRP A 667 -28.90 31.07 -13.20
CA TRP A 667 -28.59 31.78 -14.43
C TRP A 667 -28.76 33.29 -14.24
N TYR A 668 -27.67 34.06 -14.33
CA TYR A 668 -27.68 35.52 -14.28
C TYR A 668 -27.57 36.11 -15.70
N THR A 669 -28.49 36.99 -16.05
CA THR A 669 -28.60 37.58 -17.40
C THR A 669 -29.33 38.93 -17.36
N TYR A 670 -29.88 39.38 -18.49
CA TYR A 670 -30.57 40.66 -18.64
C TYR A 670 -31.92 40.54 -19.35
N GLU A 671 -32.82 41.48 -19.06
CA GLU A 671 -34.08 41.69 -19.77
C GLU A 671 -33.87 42.50 -21.08
N ASP A 672 -34.93 42.70 -21.86
CA ASP A 672 -34.88 43.42 -23.15
C ASP A 672 -34.42 44.89 -23.01
N ASP A 673 -34.65 45.51 -21.85
CA ASP A 673 -34.20 46.87 -21.53
C ASP A 673 -32.76 46.92 -20.98
N GLY A 674 -32.08 45.76 -20.91
CA GLY A 674 -30.74 45.59 -20.37
C GLY A 674 -30.67 45.55 -18.84
N SER A 675 -31.79 45.58 -18.13
CA SER A 675 -31.80 45.44 -16.66
C SER A 675 -31.43 44.01 -16.23
N PRO A 676 -30.68 43.85 -15.12
CA PRO A 676 -30.26 42.52 -14.66
C PRO A 676 -31.45 41.72 -14.14
N VAL A 677 -31.42 40.41 -14.40
CA VAL A 677 -32.39 39.40 -13.94
C VAL A 677 -31.66 38.07 -13.69
N TRP A 678 -32.24 37.20 -12.87
CA TRP A 678 -31.73 35.86 -12.65
C TRP A 678 -32.86 34.82 -12.67
N TYR A 679 -32.51 33.58 -13.01
CA TYR A 679 -33.41 32.43 -13.08
C TYR A 679 -32.78 31.23 -12.37
N LEU A 680 -33.62 30.31 -11.91
CA LEU A 680 -33.18 29.05 -11.31
C LEU A 680 -33.72 27.87 -12.12
N ALA A 681 -32.88 26.87 -12.34
CA ALA A 681 -33.30 25.57 -12.83
C ALA A 681 -32.69 24.48 -11.93
N ALA A 682 -33.47 23.49 -11.51
CA ALA A 682 -33.00 22.44 -10.60
C ALA A 682 -33.65 21.10 -10.91
N GLY A 683 -32.90 20.00 -10.78
CA GLY A 683 -33.41 18.64 -10.97
C GLY A 683 -32.33 17.57 -10.81
N PRO A 684 -32.69 16.28 -10.80
CA PRO A 684 -31.73 15.19 -10.69
C PRO A 684 -30.67 15.26 -11.79
N TYR A 685 -29.40 15.05 -11.44
CA TYR A 685 -28.31 15.13 -12.39
C TYR A 685 -28.35 13.99 -13.44
N ALA A 686 -28.05 14.32 -14.69
CA ALA A 686 -27.76 13.40 -15.79
C ALA A 686 -26.82 14.10 -16.79
N PRO A 687 -26.00 13.38 -17.59
CA PRO A 687 -25.09 14.02 -18.56
C PRO A 687 -25.79 14.90 -19.61
N ASP A 688 -27.04 14.55 -19.92
CA ASP A 688 -27.97 15.37 -20.71
C ASP A 688 -29.07 15.88 -19.77
N TRP A 689 -28.72 16.91 -19.01
CA TRP A 689 -29.55 17.42 -17.93
C TRP A 689 -30.59 18.39 -18.46
N GLN A 690 -31.84 18.26 -18.00
CA GLN A 690 -32.92 19.17 -18.33
C GLN A 690 -33.76 19.48 -17.08
N ALA A 691 -34.13 20.74 -16.91
CA ALA A 691 -35.00 21.19 -15.82
C ALA A 691 -35.94 22.32 -16.25
N GLU A 692 -37.01 22.51 -15.48
CA GLU A 692 -37.86 23.68 -15.60
C GLU A 692 -37.08 24.94 -15.22
N LEU A 693 -37.24 26.00 -16.00
CA LEU A 693 -36.64 27.29 -15.73
C LEU A 693 -37.64 28.18 -14.99
N VAL A 694 -37.26 28.61 -13.79
CA VAL A 694 -38.11 29.34 -12.85
C VAL A 694 -37.59 30.77 -12.69
N ARG A 695 -38.52 31.73 -12.77
CA ARG A 695 -38.31 33.11 -12.38
C ARG A 695 -38.92 33.35 -11.00
N PHE A 696 -38.22 34.08 -10.13
CA PHE A 696 -38.77 34.48 -8.84
C PHE A 696 -39.08 35.97 -8.79
N THR A 697 -40.26 36.32 -8.31
CA THR A 697 -40.67 37.69 -7.96
C THR A 697 -40.80 37.83 -6.46
N TRP A 698 -40.49 38.99 -5.89
CA TRP A 698 -40.62 39.19 -4.45
C TRP A 698 -42.01 39.65 -4.04
N ASP A 699 -42.64 38.95 -3.08
CA ASP A 699 -43.86 39.43 -2.41
C ASP A 699 -43.48 40.11 -1.08
N PRO A 700 -43.54 41.46 -1.01
CA PRO A 700 -43.20 42.18 0.21
C PRO A 700 -44.18 41.95 1.37
N ALA A 701 -45.41 41.52 1.09
CA ALA A 701 -46.41 41.24 2.13
C ALA A 701 -46.16 39.88 2.79
N ALA A 702 -45.82 38.87 1.98
CA ALA A 702 -45.46 37.54 2.47
C ALA A 702 -44.01 37.46 2.99
N ARG A 703 -43.15 38.39 2.55
CA ARG A 703 -41.68 38.34 2.76
C ARG A 703 -41.06 37.05 2.20
N GLU A 704 -41.57 36.59 1.06
CA GLU A 704 -41.17 35.34 0.42
C GLU A 704 -41.04 35.51 -1.11
N PRO A 705 -40.09 34.80 -1.74
CA PRO A 705 -39.97 34.77 -3.19
C PRO A 705 -41.06 33.86 -3.80
N GLN A 706 -41.73 34.35 -4.84
CA GLN A 706 -42.80 33.65 -5.55
C GLN A 706 -42.27 33.05 -6.86
N PRO A 707 -42.27 31.71 -7.02
CA PRO A 707 -41.77 31.05 -8.22
C PRO A 707 -42.80 31.10 -9.37
N THR A 708 -42.31 31.26 -10.60
CA THR A 708 -43.09 31.04 -11.83
C THR A 708 -42.24 30.29 -12.84
N THR A 709 -42.69 29.11 -13.27
CA THR A 709 -42.05 28.39 -14.40
C THR A 709 -42.28 29.18 -15.69
N ILE A 710 -41.19 29.60 -16.33
CA ILE A 710 -41.20 30.45 -17.55
C ILE A 710 -40.68 29.72 -18.79
N GLY A 711 -40.13 28.51 -18.62
CA GLY A 711 -39.63 27.71 -19.71
C GLY A 711 -38.77 26.55 -19.24
N SER A 712 -37.70 26.23 -19.97
CA SER A 712 -36.82 25.12 -19.63
C SER A 712 -35.36 25.41 -19.95
N LEU A 713 -34.47 24.72 -19.26
CA LEU A 713 -33.03 24.75 -19.47
C LEU A 713 -32.54 23.33 -19.73
N ARG A 714 -31.62 23.17 -20.69
CA ARG A 714 -30.95 21.91 -20.98
C ARG A 714 -29.44 22.13 -21.09
N LEU A 715 -28.68 21.32 -20.38
CA LEU A 715 -27.21 21.30 -20.41
C LEU A 715 -26.75 19.95 -20.95
N ARG A 716 -25.95 19.97 -22.01
CA ARG A 716 -25.26 18.77 -22.53
C ARG A 716 -23.77 18.92 -22.35
N PHE A 717 -23.20 18.13 -21.47
CA PHE A 717 -21.78 18.20 -21.16
C PHE A 717 -20.98 17.31 -22.11
N ALA A 718 -19.95 17.88 -22.73
CA ALA A 718 -18.97 17.13 -23.52
C ALA A 718 -17.87 16.54 -22.62
N ASP A 719 -17.54 17.27 -21.56
CA ASP A 719 -16.60 16.94 -20.49
C ASP A 719 -16.90 17.83 -19.27
N ALA A 720 -16.05 17.79 -18.24
CA ALA A 720 -16.27 18.58 -17.02
C ALA A 720 -16.15 20.10 -17.21
N ARG A 721 -15.64 20.56 -18.35
CA ARG A 721 -15.28 21.97 -18.62
C ARG A 721 -15.93 22.53 -19.88
N SER A 722 -16.78 21.77 -20.54
CA SER A 722 -17.44 22.17 -21.78
C SER A 722 -18.86 21.66 -21.85
N ALA A 723 -19.81 22.56 -22.12
CA ALA A 723 -21.21 22.21 -22.28
C ALA A 723 -21.91 23.02 -23.39
N SER A 724 -22.96 22.43 -23.95
CA SER A 724 -23.99 23.15 -24.69
C SER A 724 -25.07 23.62 -23.72
N PHE A 725 -25.29 24.93 -23.68
CA PHE A 725 -26.30 25.63 -22.89
C PHE A 725 -27.49 25.98 -23.78
N GLU A 726 -28.56 25.19 -23.69
CA GLU A 726 -29.81 25.36 -24.42
C GLU A 726 -30.88 25.91 -23.49
N TRP A 727 -31.54 27.00 -23.88
CA TRP A 727 -32.60 27.61 -23.06
C TRP A 727 -33.84 27.91 -23.91
N GLN A 728 -34.99 27.87 -23.26
CA GLN A 728 -36.26 28.31 -23.81
C GLN A 728 -37.00 29.15 -22.76
N ILE A 729 -37.45 30.35 -23.13
CA ILE A 729 -38.28 31.25 -22.32
C ILE A 729 -39.51 31.62 -23.14
N GLY A 730 -40.68 31.07 -22.79
CA GLY A 730 -41.88 31.18 -23.62
C GLY A 730 -41.63 30.68 -25.06
N ALA A 731 -41.74 31.60 -26.02
CA ALA A 731 -41.50 31.32 -27.45
C ALA A 731 -40.05 31.61 -27.91
N ARG A 732 -39.22 32.20 -27.05
CA ARG A 732 -37.81 32.52 -27.34
C ARG A 732 -36.94 31.32 -26.95
N SER A 733 -35.88 31.07 -27.70
CA SER A 733 -34.90 30.05 -27.38
C SER A 733 -33.51 30.40 -27.93
N GLY A 734 -32.49 29.76 -27.37
CA GLY A 734 -31.11 29.92 -27.81
C GLY A 734 -30.24 28.74 -27.40
N THR A 735 -29.08 28.65 -28.04
CA THR A 735 -28.05 27.66 -27.73
C THR A 735 -26.69 28.32 -27.75
N GLU A 736 -25.90 28.09 -26.70
CA GLU A 736 -24.57 28.63 -26.54
C GLU A 736 -23.59 27.54 -26.11
N THR A 737 -22.31 27.69 -26.44
CA THR A 737 -21.24 26.87 -25.86
C THR A 737 -20.68 27.61 -24.66
N VAL A 738 -20.58 26.91 -23.53
CA VAL A 738 -20.15 27.48 -22.26
C VAL A 738 -19.01 26.67 -21.66
N GLN A 739 -18.20 27.35 -20.85
CA GLN A 739 -17.07 26.81 -20.11
C GLN A 739 -17.00 27.44 -18.71
N PRO A 740 -16.31 26.81 -17.73
CA PRO A 740 -16.06 27.40 -16.43
C PRO A 740 -15.33 28.75 -16.53
N LEU A 741 -15.55 29.62 -15.55
CA LEU A 741 -14.94 30.96 -15.47
C LEU A 741 -13.42 30.89 -15.42
N THR A 742 -12.87 29.91 -14.71
CA THR A 742 -11.43 29.70 -14.57
C THR A 742 -11.01 28.35 -15.15
N ASP A 743 -9.93 28.38 -15.92
CA ASP A 743 -9.32 27.20 -16.57
C ASP A 743 -8.13 26.63 -15.78
N LEU A 744 -7.82 27.23 -14.61
CA LEU A 744 -6.61 26.90 -13.86
C LEU A 744 -6.71 25.50 -13.21
N PRO A 745 -5.57 24.79 -13.12
CA PRO A 745 -5.49 23.45 -12.53
C PRO A 745 -5.54 23.44 -10.99
N GLY A 746 -5.54 24.61 -10.34
CA GLY A 746 -5.60 24.71 -8.88
C GLY A 746 -7.04 24.84 -8.39
N PHE A 747 -7.38 24.18 -7.28
CA PHE A 747 -8.53 24.56 -6.46
C PHE A 747 -8.06 25.50 -5.35
N ALA A 748 -8.93 26.40 -4.93
CA ALA A 748 -8.69 27.25 -3.78
C ALA A 748 -8.46 26.43 -2.49
N ALA A 749 -7.55 26.89 -1.63
CA ALA A 749 -7.33 26.37 -0.28
C ALA A 749 -7.40 27.52 0.74
N PRO A 750 -8.49 27.67 1.50
CA PRO A 750 -9.67 26.81 1.56
C PRO A 750 -10.58 26.94 0.33
N GLU A 751 -11.23 25.84 -0.05
CA GLU A 751 -12.24 25.82 -1.12
C GLU A 751 -13.57 26.37 -0.57
N ARG A 752 -14.17 27.36 -1.25
CA ARG A 752 -15.38 28.08 -0.83
C ARG A 752 -16.41 28.22 -1.96
N THR A 753 -16.18 27.59 -3.11
CA THR A 753 -17.12 27.62 -4.22
C THR A 753 -18.45 27.02 -3.79
N GLY A 754 -19.54 27.72 -4.07
CA GLY A 754 -20.88 27.29 -3.68
C GLY A 754 -21.94 28.38 -3.80
N ALA A 755 -23.19 27.97 -3.69
CA ALA A 755 -24.32 28.89 -3.51
C ALA A 755 -24.58 29.03 -2.00
N TRP A 756 -24.36 30.23 -1.48
CA TRP A 756 -24.45 30.57 -0.06
C TRP A 756 -25.72 31.35 0.23
N TYR A 757 -26.32 31.07 1.38
CA TYR A 757 -27.56 31.71 1.81
C TYR A 757 -27.69 31.71 3.33
N ASP A 758 -28.67 32.47 3.81
CA ASP A 758 -29.17 32.39 5.17
C ASP A 758 -30.49 31.59 5.17
N PRO A 759 -30.58 30.45 5.87
CA PRO A 759 -31.81 29.68 6.01
C PRO A 759 -32.99 30.46 6.60
N ASP A 760 -32.72 31.49 7.41
CA ASP A 760 -33.74 32.30 8.08
C ASP A 760 -34.15 33.54 7.26
N GLU A 761 -33.44 33.86 6.17
CA GLU A 761 -33.75 35.00 5.28
C GLU A 761 -33.89 34.58 3.80
N PRO A 762 -35.00 33.92 3.40
CA PRO A 762 -35.23 33.56 2.00
C PRO A 762 -35.39 34.79 1.10
N GLY A 763 -35.02 34.64 -0.17
CA GLY A 763 -35.17 35.69 -1.20
C GLY A 763 -33.91 36.44 -1.57
N TRP A 764 -32.75 36.02 -1.06
CA TRP A 764 -31.46 36.48 -1.51
C TRP A 764 -30.42 35.36 -1.32
N GLY A 765 -29.27 35.51 -1.96
CA GLY A 765 -28.17 34.55 -1.84
C GLY A 765 -26.94 35.03 -2.59
N ILE A 766 -25.87 34.28 -2.46
CA ILE A 766 -24.58 34.63 -3.05
C ILE A 766 -24.00 33.39 -3.74
N SER A 767 -23.73 33.48 -5.04
CA SER A 767 -22.83 32.52 -5.69
C SER A 767 -21.39 32.96 -5.42
N VAL A 768 -20.63 32.11 -4.74
CA VAL A 768 -19.20 32.29 -4.50
C VAL A 768 -18.45 31.33 -5.40
N HIS A 769 -17.46 31.83 -6.12
CA HIS A 769 -16.49 31.03 -6.86
C HIS A 769 -15.11 31.38 -6.33
N SER A 770 -14.34 30.36 -5.93
CA SER A 770 -12.96 30.52 -5.49
C SER A 770 -12.02 29.64 -6.29
N ASP A 771 -10.93 30.25 -6.76
CA ASP A 771 -9.87 29.56 -7.49
C ASP A 771 -8.53 30.19 -7.08
N ASP A 772 -7.65 29.41 -6.45
CA ASP A 772 -6.42 29.90 -5.81
C ASP A 772 -6.70 31.08 -4.85
N ASP A 773 -6.13 32.25 -5.12
CA ASP A 773 -6.41 33.49 -4.40
C ASP A 773 -7.52 34.33 -5.03
N LEU A 774 -8.15 33.92 -6.14
CA LEU A 774 -9.30 34.64 -6.70
C LEU A 774 -10.59 34.24 -5.97
N ARG A 775 -11.40 35.24 -5.61
CA ARG A 775 -12.80 35.07 -5.25
C ARG A 775 -13.69 35.94 -6.11
N VAL A 776 -14.75 35.36 -6.67
CA VAL A 776 -15.85 36.07 -7.33
C VAL A 776 -17.12 35.83 -6.54
N ALA A 777 -17.87 36.89 -6.26
CA ALA A 777 -19.14 36.83 -5.55
C ALA A 777 -20.25 37.50 -6.38
N ILE A 778 -21.30 36.74 -6.70
CA ILE A 778 -22.51 37.27 -7.34
C ILE A 778 -23.61 37.30 -6.28
N LEU A 779 -24.02 38.50 -5.89
CA LEU A 779 -25.12 38.72 -4.95
C LEU A 779 -26.44 38.84 -5.72
N TYR A 780 -27.42 38.01 -5.35
CA TYR A 780 -28.78 38.04 -5.87
C TYR A 780 -29.72 38.66 -4.83
N PHE A 781 -30.50 39.68 -5.22
CA PHE A 781 -31.41 40.38 -4.31
C PHE A 781 -32.58 41.01 -5.06
N TYR A 782 -33.49 41.66 -4.34
CA TYR A 782 -34.59 42.45 -4.89
C TYR A 782 -34.41 43.94 -4.55
N ASP A 783 -34.52 44.81 -5.55
CA ASP A 783 -34.37 46.26 -5.39
C ASP A 783 -35.61 46.92 -4.72
N GLY A 784 -35.59 48.24 -4.57
CA GLY A 784 -36.70 49.00 -3.98
C GLY A 784 -38.02 48.89 -4.77
N ASP A 785 -37.94 48.50 -6.06
CA ASP A 785 -39.07 48.28 -6.96
C ASP A 785 -39.49 46.79 -7.02
N GLN A 786 -38.94 45.98 -6.11
CA GLN A 786 -39.17 44.53 -5.99
C GLN A 786 -38.78 43.74 -7.23
N GLN A 787 -37.87 44.28 -8.04
CA GLN A 787 -37.34 43.58 -9.21
C GLN A 787 -36.11 42.76 -8.83
N PRO A 788 -35.96 41.55 -9.37
CA PRO A 788 -34.76 40.75 -9.15
C PRO A 788 -33.55 41.45 -9.76
N ARG A 789 -32.47 41.52 -9.00
CA ARG A 789 -31.18 42.11 -9.40
C ARG A 789 -30.05 41.19 -9.04
N TRP A 790 -28.93 41.38 -9.72
CA TRP A 790 -27.66 40.79 -9.33
C TRP A 790 -26.55 41.84 -9.42
N THR A 791 -25.57 41.73 -8.53
CA THR A 791 -24.33 42.51 -8.55
C THR A 791 -23.16 41.56 -8.41
N LEU A 792 -22.01 41.92 -8.98
CA LEU A 792 -20.81 41.08 -8.96
C LEU A 792 -19.65 41.85 -8.34
N GLY A 793 -18.87 41.17 -7.50
CA GLY A 793 -17.61 41.64 -6.96
C GLY A 793 -16.51 40.59 -7.11
N GLN A 794 -15.25 41.04 -7.13
CA GLN A 794 -14.08 40.16 -7.17
C GLN A 794 -12.99 40.64 -6.22
N GLY A 795 -12.22 39.71 -5.65
CA GLY A 795 -11.11 40.01 -4.73
C GLY A 795 -10.28 38.78 -4.39
N SER A 796 -9.57 38.84 -3.27
CA SER A 796 -8.75 37.74 -2.75
C SER A 796 -9.59 36.61 -2.11
N ASN A 797 -9.03 35.42 -1.98
CA ASN A 797 -9.67 34.33 -1.24
C ASN A 797 -9.33 34.36 0.26
N SER A 798 -9.03 35.54 0.80
CA SER A 798 -8.73 35.72 2.22
C SER A 798 -9.95 35.47 3.12
N ALA A 799 -9.69 35.09 4.37
CA ALA A 799 -10.74 34.82 5.36
C ALA A 799 -11.59 36.03 5.70
N SER A 800 -11.02 37.24 5.66
CA SER A 800 -11.76 38.49 5.83
C SER A 800 -11.35 39.49 4.78
N GLU A 801 -12.29 39.89 3.92
CA GLU A 801 -12.06 40.93 2.92
C GLU A 801 -13.38 41.62 2.52
N LEU A 802 -13.25 42.91 2.19
CA LEU A 802 -14.29 43.76 1.65
C LEU A 802 -14.16 43.81 0.12
N LEU A 803 -15.15 43.26 -0.59
CA LEU A 803 -15.25 43.33 -2.05
C LEU A 803 -16.07 44.55 -2.45
N THR A 804 -15.57 45.32 -3.42
CA THR A 804 -16.39 46.30 -4.15
C THR A 804 -17.34 45.55 -5.08
N MET A 805 -18.62 45.93 -5.06
CA MET A 805 -19.65 45.35 -5.90
C MET A 805 -19.95 46.28 -7.08
N TRP A 806 -20.26 45.70 -8.24
CA TRP A 806 -20.67 46.42 -9.44
C TRP A 806 -22.06 45.99 -9.92
N SER A 807 -22.84 46.96 -10.39
CA SER A 807 -24.14 46.76 -11.06
C SER A 807 -23.97 46.97 -12.55
N PHE A 808 -24.53 46.06 -13.34
CA PHE A 808 -24.27 45.93 -14.77
C PHE A 808 -25.53 46.24 -15.59
N ARG A 809 -25.32 46.75 -16.81
CA ARG A 809 -26.31 46.79 -17.89
C ARG A 809 -25.74 46.03 -19.09
N GLY A 810 -26.52 45.09 -19.61
CA GLY A 810 -26.09 44.19 -20.68
C GLY A 810 -27.14 44.00 -21.76
N PHE A 811 -27.21 42.79 -22.29
CA PHE A 811 -28.07 42.41 -23.41
C PHE A 811 -28.87 41.15 -23.10
N CYS A 812 -30.08 41.07 -23.64
CA CYS A 812 -30.95 39.91 -23.45
C CYS A 812 -30.36 38.62 -24.06
N PRO A 813 -30.75 37.41 -23.61
CA PRO A 813 -30.17 36.15 -24.06
C PRO A 813 -30.12 35.88 -25.58
N ASP A 814 -31.11 36.33 -26.36
CA ASP A 814 -31.19 36.25 -27.83
C ASP A 814 -30.86 37.58 -28.54
N CYS A 815 -30.49 38.62 -27.79
CA CYS A 815 -29.98 39.86 -28.36
C CYS A 815 -28.56 39.65 -28.92
N PRO A 816 -28.13 40.45 -29.92
CA PRO A 816 -26.72 40.55 -30.29
C PRO A 816 -25.87 40.93 -29.08
N ALA A 817 -24.74 40.25 -28.90
CA ALA A 817 -23.83 40.55 -27.80
C ALA A 817 -23.24 41.96 -27.97
N VAL A 818 -23.25 42.74 -26.90
CA VAL A 818 -22.64 44.07 -26.80
C VAL A 818 -21.82 44.15 -25.52
N PRO A 819 -20.78 44.99 -25.45
CA PRO A 819 -20.02 45.20 -24.22
C PRO A 819 -20.95 45.61 -23.07
N THR A 820 -20.79 44.96 -21.92
CA THR A 820 -21.52 45.32 -20.69
C THR A 820 -20.97 46.61 -20.10
N ASP A 821 -21.87 47.46 -19.61
CA ASP A 821 -21.55 48.70 -18.91
C ASP A 821 -21.80 48.50 -17.41
N PHE A 822 -20.93 49.02 -16.55
CA PHE A 822 -21.03 48.82 -15.11
C PHE A 822 -20.69 50.06 -14.30
N VAL A 823 -21.26 50.14 -13.09
CA VAL A 823 -20.98 51.20 -12.11
C VAL A 823 -20.73 50.59 -10.74
N ASP A 824 -19.98 51.30 -9.90
CA ASP A 824 -19.85 50.95 -8.49
C ASP A 824 -21.24 50.91 -7.84
N ALA A 825 -21.51 49.81 -7.15
CA ALA A 825 -22.79 49.44 -6.59
C ALA A 825 -22.70 49.10 -5.10
N GLY A 826 -21.66 49.57 -4.41
CA GLY A 826 -21.46 49.34 -2.99
C GLY A 826 -20.42 48.25 -2.69
N SER A 827 -20.65 47.45 -1.65
CA SER A 827 -19.67 46.48 -1.15
C SER A 827 -20.29 45.32 -0.38
N ILE A 828 -19.58 44.19 -0.36
CA ILE A 828 -19.84 43.05 0.51
C ILE A 828 -18.58 42.69 1.30
N ARG A 829 -18.72 42.40 2.59
CA ARG A 829 -17.64 41.88 3.43
C ARG A 829 -17.95 40.46 3.84
N PHE A 830 -16.97 39.57 3.64
CA PHE A 830 -16.98 38.22 4.19
C PHE A 830 -16.07 38.16 5.41
N ASP A 831 -16.51 37.44 6.44
CA ASP A 831 -15.71 37.03 7.59
C ASP A 831 -15.92 35.51 7.77
N TYR A 832 -15.07 34.70 7.14
CA TYR A 832 -15.16 33.24 7.15
C TYR A 832 -14.69 32.65 8.48
N ASP A 833 -15.41 31.64 8.97
CA ASP A 833 -15.01 30.74 10.04
C ASP A 833 -14.82 29.34 9.44
N GLY A 834 -13.59 29.04 9.02
CA GLY A 834 -13.29 27.84 8.23
C GLY A 834 -13.69 27.98 6.74
N ALA A 835 -14.05 26.85 6.12
CA ALA A 835 -14.33 26.76 4.67
C ALA A 835 -15.83 26.86 4.33
N ARG A 836 -16.72 26.51 5.27
CA ARG A 836 -18.15 26.26 5.00
C ARG A 836 -19.09 27.09 5.88
N GLN A 837 -18.57 28.08 6.60
CA GLN A 837 -19.36 29.02 7.42
C GLN A 837 -18.77 30.43 7.29
N ALA A 838 -19.63 31.44 7.21
CA ALA A 838 -19.20 32.84 7.17
C ALA A 838 -20.23 33.80 7.77
N MET A 839 -19.75 34.93 8.27
CA MET A 839 -20.58 36.11 8.51
C MET A 839 -20.44 37.07 7.33
N VAL A 840 -21.55 37.62 6.84
CA VAL A 840 -21.56 38.61 5.77
C VAL A 840 -22.22 39.91 6.17
N THR A 841 -21.63 41.02 5.70
CA THR A 841 -22.23 42.36 5.75
C THR A 841 -22.30 42.92 4.35
N VAL A 842 -23.50 43.29 3.91
CA VAL A 842 -23.80 43.72 2.54
C VAL A 842 -24.36 45.12 2.55
N ASN A 843 -23.85 45.95 1.63
CA ASN A 843 -24.42 47.23 1.26
C ASN A 843 -24.32 47.35 -0.25
N SER A 844 -25.33 46.89 -0.98
CA SER A 844 -25.34 46.86 -2.45
C SER A 844 -26.55 47.61 -3.02
N PHE A 845 -26.49 48.14 -4.24
CA PHE A 845 -27.63 48.82 -4.87
C PHE A 845 -27.66 48.62 -6.39
N GLU A 846 -28.85 48.75 -6.98
CA GLU A 846 -29.00 48.73 -8.44
C GLU A 846 -28.59 50.07 -9.05
N ARG A 847 -27.96 50.03 -10.22
CA ARG A 847 -27.61 51.23 -10.99
C ARG A 847 -28.80 52.16 -11.14
N GLY A 848 -28.57 53.44 -10.83
CA GLY A 848 -29.62 54.47 -10.87
C GLY A 848 -30.42 54.58 -9.57
N GLN A 849 -30.19 53.71 -8.59
CA GLN A 849 -30.82 53.74 -7.27
C GLN A 849 -29.82 53.85 -6.08
N PRO A 850 -28.79 54.73 -6.13
CA PRO A 850 -27.77 54.79 -5.06
C PRO A 850 -28.31 55.25 -3.70
N GLN A 851 -29.52 55.84 -3.67
CA GLN A 851 -30.18 56.30 -2.44
C GLN A 851 -31.10 55.23 -1.82
N ALA A 852 -31.23 54.07 -2.45
CA ALA A 852 -32.04 52.94 -1.98
C ALA A 852 -31.18 51.66 -1.89
N PRO A 853 -30.13 51.66 -1.04
CA PRO A 853 -29.28 50.48 -0.91
C PRO A 853 -30.01 49.31 -0.26
N TRP A 854 -29.76 48.12 -0.79
CA TRP A 854 -30.09 46.85 -0.20
C TRP A 854 -29.01 46.46 0.81
N GLN A 855 -29.38 46.51 2.09
CA GLN A 855 -28.45 46.30 3.21
C GLN A 855 -28.83 45.07 4.01
N ARG A 856 -27.82 44.27 4.37
CA ARG A 856 -27.93 43.10 5.24
C ARG A 856 -26.69 42.98 6.12
N GLY A 857 -26.84 42.34 7.26
CA GLY A 857 -25.70 41.92 8.06
C GLY A 857 -25.42 42.74 9.33
N PRO A 858 -24.57 42.22 10.22
CA PRO A 858 -23.88 40.92 10.10
C PRO A 858 -24.84 39.73 10.18
N VAL A 859 -24.83 38.86 9.18
CA VAL A 859 -25.72 37.69 9.06
C VAL A 859 -24.88 36.46 8.79
N ALA A 860 -25.22 35.35 9.43
CA ALA A 860 -24.56 34.06 9.20
C ALA A 860 -25.06 33.45 7.90
N ILE A 861 -24.14 32.93 7.10
CA ILE A 861 -24.45 32.22 5.86
C ILE A 861 -23.75 30.86 5.84
N GLU A 862 -24.41 29.91 5.20
CA GLU A 862 -23.88 28.59 4.90
C GLU A 862 -24.17 28.21 3.44
N PRO A 863 -23.33 27.36 2.84
CA PRO A 863 -23.53 26.89 1.48
C PRO A 863 -24.66 25.86 1.42
N LEU A 864 -25.62 26.08 0.54
CA LEU A 864 -26.65 25.11 0.17
C LEU A 864 -26.05 23.90 -0.55
N SER A 865 -24.98 24.13 -1.32
CA SER A 865 -24.36 23.13 -2.16
C SER A 865 -23.43 22.20 -1.38
N ASP A 866 -23.16 21.02 -1.95
CA ASP A 866 -22.07 20.15 -1.53
C ASP A 866 -20.72 20.87 -1.74
N ALA A 867 -19.68 20.43 -1.03
CA ALA A 867 -18.33 20.92 -1.31
C ALA A 867 -17.92 20.51 -2.75
N ALA A 868 -17.23 21.40 -3.46
CA ALA A 868 -16.64 21.05 -4.74
C ALA A 868 -15.72 19.83 -4.54
N LEU A 869 -15.92 18.78 -5.34
CA LEU A 869 -15.03 17.64 -5.31
C LEU A 869 -13.63 18.09 -5.72
N ARG A 870 -12.63 17.50 -5.09
CA ARG A 870 -11.22 17.66 -5.42
C ARG A 870 -10.80 16.44 -6.24
N PRO A 871 -11.00 16.41 -7.57
CA PRO A 871 -10.55 15.29 -8.40
C PRO A 871 -9.03 15.09 -8.35
N GLU A 872 -8.27 16.05 -7.78
CA GLU A 872 -6.80 16.01 -7.78
C GLU A 872 -6.12 16.27 -6.42
N SER A 873 -6.82 16.34 -5.28
CA SER A 873 -6.09 16.55 -4.01
C SER A 873 -5.58 15.24 -3.40
N ARG A 874 -4.48 14.75 -3.96
CA ARG A 874 -3.38 14.16 -3.21
C ARG A 874 -2.04 14.68 -3.65
#